data_AF-G5JSG1-F1
#
_entry.id   AF-G5JSG1-F1
#
_cell.length_a   1.000
_cell.length_b   1.000
_cell.length_c   1.000
_cell.angle_alpha   90.00
_cell.angle_beta   90.00
_cell.angle_gamma   90.00
#
_symmetry.space_group_name_H-M   'P 1'
#
loop_
_entity.id
_entity.type
_entity.pdbx_description
1 polymer ?
#
loop_
_entity_poly.entity_id
_entity_poly.type
_entity_poly.pdbx_seq_one_letter_code
_entity_poly.pdbx_strand_id
1 'polypeptide(L)'
;MIFGLIFICLVLYIVSRLVNGFRLIDIFVILGFIYFLWREWTQYEWNFKNLTDLIPIVFLIIYAMRDTLWGIRVIGLSIPIIQQVVLKYIETKNKLQNRYQDYLYEISEIVLVLTIFIGFGIQNFLKLPYVELSNQSLIEIFGFEFAIFSLYGIYAAFLQFLTENDKSYYLGISKARFMLDKSIWPRFTRTTSFHILLALIVFIPIIDKIEYFDSIQELPYLWQTCYIVITMIYLNLLKLNLNIAYRIFRLNAEKIKRENNKEENKRRITEIYGLEKQISIDVQRFFTDEFWKVYEHQGDYVRDYISIRLSERLRLINDSEIDELVFTIFAREPFENYNLANRIFEYIEKNKKKDFVKFFQFYKEFCKNKWNTLKNYQESISPSTWRFLIEQDIRIFEKLIETDKTLDTLKIEYPEEIKQMPFLRDEKIREFLFNLLINKEGIDLDKVLKSVSEEIREFHGKTTNQFFEYTYDFLKFRLVTILDKYENGNVDLSLPKFQRLSDYNVFQNSERNDYENSMLYSKICFNYLDRGRIEDFSQSKIKKFDNDEQRKHKIKAQKIKDLISSLNEEYRLAFMLYQLFYTDRIQWDDNLEFYDTEIKKIMNYDEQYHDYLFDQAKKIIVSETDIDHRITEMFLDKLWKTRNETIKDFSWFDQFGEQHLMSDFKIMYIQWLLSRKEDSYPKSRFNIERDFPIKVCKSLVGKIKGNGEMSVKDLNLKWRIRCKEERLGYFCREYLILTDKLDSIFEKYRSYGKKNNIQVSVEYLLHSGKVNLSDVIDSISVSSLLHLEWILKWNYNHYTRESNYTSRTFFDTMTSNSCYYWSGGEGILEFYIVKIIDNFYYNLYQDREFMDGFKRHLESQLNSLNKTIEEYVESIGEKVTGIDNISILQKEQIISKLNDILFYQDKQLESKVRKNIGINGGFIS
;
A
#
# COMPACT_ATOMS: atom_id res chain seq x y z
N MET A 1 -8.25 57.30 -50.73
CA MET A 1 -7.56 56.06 -50.30
C MET A 1 -7.11 56.14 -48.83
N ILE A 2 -6.41 57.22 -48.44
CA ILE A 2 -5.93 57.44 -47.05
C ILE A 2 -7.08 57.47 -46.03
N PHE A 3 -8.18 58.19 -46.32
CA PHE A 3 -9.39 58.21 -45.48
C PHE A 3 -9.93 56.81 -45.12
N GLY A 4 -10.04 55.92 -46.11
CA GLY A 4 -10.53 54.55 -45.92
C GLY A 4 -9.61 53.71 -45.03
N LEU A 5 -8.29 53.91 -45.16
CA LEU A 5 -7.28 53.24 -44.33
C LEU A 5 -7.34 53.70 -42.87
N ILE A 6 -7.46 55.02 -42.64
CA ILE A 6 -7.58 55.59 -41.29
C ILE A 6 -8.89 55.14 -40.62
N PHE A 7 -9.99 55.10 -41.37
CA PHE A 7 -11.28 54.63 -40.88
C PHE A 7 -11.25 53.13 -40.50
N ILE A 8 -10.67 52.28 -41.35
CA ILE A 8 -10.50 50.85 -41.07
C ILE A 8 -9.62 50.65 -39.82
N CYS A 9 -8.53 51.39 -39.69
CA CYS A 9 -7.68 51.36 -38.50
C CYS A 9 -8.44 51.78 -37.23
N LEU A 10 -9.27 52.82 -37.27
CA LEU A 10 -10.10 53.23 -36.14
C LEU A 10 -11.09 52.12 -35.75
N VAL A 11 -11.78 51.53 -36.72
CA VAL A 11 -12.74 50.43 -36.46
C VAL A 11 -12.04 49.22 -35.85
N LEU A 12 -10.90 48.80 -36.40
CA LEU A 12 -10.11 47.69 -35.87
C LEU A 12 -9.60 47.98 -34.45
N TYR A 13 -9.21 49.23 -34.18
CA TYR A 13 -8.79 49.67 -32.86
C TYR A 13 -9.94 49.60 -31.84
N ILE A 14 -11.13 50.10 -32.21
CA ILE A 14 -12.33 50.06 -31.36
C ILE A 14 -12.75 48.62 -31.08
N VAL A 15 -12.77 47.75 -32.10
CA VAL A 15 -13.06 46.31 -31.92
C VAL A 15 -12.09 45.66 -30.95
N SER A 16 -10.82 46.03 -31.00
CA SER A 16 -9.82 45.54 -30.05
C SER A 16 -10.10 45.99 -28.61
N ARG A 17 -10.54 47.24 -28.42
CA ARG A 17 -10.86 47.80 -27.10
C ARG A 17 -12.18 47.32 -26.53
N LEU A 18 -13.16 47.01 -27.38
CA LEU A 18 -14.42 46.40 -26.94
C LEU A 18 -14.20 45.05 -26.26
N VAL A 19 -13.20 44.29 -26.68
CA VAL A 19 -12.91 42.97 -26.09
C VAL A 19 -11.85 43.06 -24.97
N ASN A 20 -10.88 43.97 -25.06
CA ASN A 20 -9.79 44.10 -24.06
C ASN A 20 -10.05 45.15 -22.96
N GLY A 21 -11.16 45.88 -23.05
CA GLY A 21 -11.51 47.00 -22.16
C GLY A 21 -10.89 48.34 -22.58
N PHE A 22 -11.60 49.43 -22.28
CA PHE A 22 -11.17 50.81 -22.55
C PHE A 22 -10.38 51.40 -21.38
N ARG A 23 -9.33 52.15 -21.71
CA ARG A 23 -8.53 52.99 -20.81
C ARG A 23 -8.80 54.45 -21.10
N LEU A 24 -8.52 55.33 -20.13
CA LEU A 24 -8.65 56.78 -20.30
C LEU A 24 -7.86 57.31 -21.52
N ILE A 25 -6.66 56.76 -21.79
CA ILE A 25 -5.85 57.12 -22.95
C ILE A 25 -6.53 56.74 -24.28
N ASP A 26 -7.37 55.71 -24.31
CA ASP A 26 -8.02 55.26 -25.54
C ASP A 26 -9.03 56.29 -26.06
N ILE A 27 -9.60 57.12 -25.18
CA ILE A 27 -10.47 58.24 -25.55
C ILE A 27 -9.69 59.26 -26.37
N PHE A 28 -8.47 59.60 -25.94
CA PHE A 28 -7.59 60.52 -26.66
C PHE A 28 -7.14 59.96 -28.02
N VAL A 29 -6.88 58.65 -28.09
CA VAL A 29 -6.53 57.96 -29.34
C VAL A 29 -7.70 57.99 -30.34
N ILE A 30 -8.92 57.71 -29.87
CA ILE A 30 -10.13 57.74 -30.69
C ILE A 30 -10.44 59.16 -31.15
N LEU A 31 -10.36 60.15 -30.25
CA LEU A 31 -10.49 61.57 -30.60
C LEU A 31 -9.43 62.00 -31.63
N GLY A 32 -8.20 61.49 -31.51
CA GLY A 32 -7.13 61.70 -32.47
C GLY A 32 -7.47 61.15 -33.87
N PHE A 33 -7.93 59.90 -33.96
CA PHE A 33 -8.39 59.34 -35.24
C PHE A 33 -9.60 60.07 -35.83
N ILE A 34 -10.57 60.48 -35.00
CA ILE A 34 -11.74 61.26 -35.43
C ILE A 34 -11.31 62.64 -35.93
N TYR A 35 -10.37 63.29 -35.25
CA TYR A 35 -9.78 64.56 -35.70
C TYR A 35 -9.11 64.42 -37.07
N PHE A 36 -8.38 63.32 -37.30
CA PHE A 36 -7.76 63.05 -38.61
C PHE A 36 -8.79 62.76 -39.72
N LEU A 37 -9.84 62.00 -39.41
CA LEU A 37 -10.94 61.76 -40.35
C LEU A 37 -11.69 63.05 -40.68
N TRP A 38 -11.93 63.93 -39.70
CA TRP A 38 -12.53 65.25 -39.92
C TRP A 38 -11.64 66.09 -40.84
N ARG A 39 -10.34 66.23 -40.53
CA ARG A 39 -9.41 67.06 -41.29
C ARG A 39 -9.29 66.63 -42.76
N GLU A 40 -9.26 65.32 -43.03
CA GLU A 40 -9.31 64.73 -44.38
C GLU A 40 -10.64 65.00 -45.10
N TRP A 41 -11.77 64.89 -44.40
CA TRP A 41 -13.09 65.15 -44.97
C TRP A 41 -13.24 66.61 -45.43
N THR A 42 -12.59 67.55 -44.74
CA THR A 42 -12.66 68.99 -45.07
C THR A 42 -11.79 69.43 -46.25
N GLN A 43 -11.11 68.52 -46.96
CA GLN A 43 -10.21 68.82 -48.10
C GLN A 43 -9.18 69.93 -47.81
N TYR A 44 -8.72 70.04 -46.56
CA TYR A 44 -7.58 70.90 -46.26
C TYR A 44 -6.34 70.27 -46.88
N GLU A 45 -5.65 70.96 -47.79
CA GLU A 45 -4.42 70.45 -48.40
C GLU A 45 -3.46 70.04 -47.27
N TRP A 46 -3.04 68.77 -47.30
CA TRP A 46 -1.97 68.30 -46.44
C TRP A 46 -0.70 69.07 -46.78
N ASN A 47 -0.43 70.12 -46.03
CA ASN A 47 0.84 70.82 -46.13
C ASN A 47 1.87 69.99 -45.36
N PHE A 48 2.30 68.87 -45.97
CA PHE A 48 3.37 67.99 -45.47
C PHE A 48 4.73 68.71 -45.34
N LYS A 49 4.80 70.03 -45.49
CA LYS A 49 6.02 70.81 -45.27
C LYS A 49 6.42 70.93 -43.79
N ASN A 50 5.50 70.76 -42.84
CA ASN A 50 5.80 70.87 -41.41
C ASN A 50 5.87 69.49 -40.73
N LEU A 51 7.05 69.15 -40.19
CA LEU A 51 7.30 67.93 -39.40
C LEU A 51 6.30 67.75 -38.24
N THR A 52 5.78 68.86 -37.70
CA THR A 52 4.86 68.92 -36.55
C THR A 52 3.49 68.32 -36.83
N ASP A 53 3.02 68.27 -38.07
CA ASP A 53 1.75 67.62 -38.44
C ASP A 53 1.89 66.09 -38.62
N LEU A 54 3.11 65.62 -38.94
CA LEU A 54 3.38 64.20 -39.20
C LEU A 54 3.64 63.41 -37.91
N ILE A 55 4.28 64.03 -36.92
CA ILE A 55 4.63 63.42 -35.63
C ILE A 55 3.40 62.86 -34.88
N PRO A 56 2.28 63.58 -34.72
CA PRO A 56 1.10 63.07 -34.02
C PRO A 56 0.47 61.88 -34.73
N ILE A 57 0.49 61.85 -36.06
CA ILE A 57 -0.06 60.75 -36.90
C ILE A 57 0.77 59.50 -36.72
N VAL A 58 2.09 59.63 -36.85
CA VAL A 58 3.02 58.51 -36.67
C VAL A 58 2.90 57.98 -35.24
N PHE A 59 2.80 58.86 -34.24
CA PHE A 59 2.60 58.46 -32.85
C PHE A 59 1.27 57.73 -32.63
N LEU A 60 0.17 58.21 -33.22
CA LEU A 60 -1.15 57.58 -33.17
C LEU A 60 -1.17 56.20 -33.82
N ILE A 61 -0.58 56.08 -35.01
CA ILE A 61 -0.48 54.82 -35.74
C ILE A 61 0.39 53.83 -34.96
N ILE A 62 1.56 54.23 -34.47
CA ILE A 62 2.46 53.37 -33.67
C ILE A 62 1.76 52.90 -32.39
N TYR A 63 1.05 53.79 -31.70
CA TYR A 63 0.30 53.44 -30.50
C TYR A 63 -0.83 52.44 -30.79
N ALA A 64 -1.58 52.67 -31.88
CA ALA A 64 -2.72 51.85 -32.25
C ALA A 64 -2.36 50.53 -32.94
N MET A 65 -1.17 50.42 -33.54
CA MET A 65 -0.76 49.31 -34.43
C MET A 65 -0.94 47.92 -33.81
N ARG A 66 -0.54 47.76 -32.55
CA ARG A 66 -0.66 46.47 -31.85
C ARG A 66 -2.12 46.07 -31.66
N ASP A 67 -2.96 47.05 -31.36
CA ASP A 67 -4.35 46.82 -31.04
C ASP A 67 -5.20 46.69 -32.32
N THR A 68 -4.86 47.40 -33.40
CA THR A 68 -5.45 47.17 -34.73
C THR A 68 -5.11 45.78 -35.27
N LEU A 69 -3.85 45.33 -35.15
CA LEU A 69 -3.46 43.96 -35.50
C LEU A 69 -4.22 42.90 -34.69
N TRP A 70 -4.52 43.20 -33.43
CA TRP A 70 -5.34 42.33 -32.59
C TRP A 70 -6.81 42.35 -33.02
N GLY A 71 -7.36 43.51 -33.36
CA GLY A 71 -8.69 43.65 -33.95
C GLY A 71 -8.85 42.84 -35.24
N ILE A 72 -7.82 42.82 -36.11
CA ILE A 72 -7.79 41.98 -37.32
C ILE A 72 -7.90 40.49 -36.95
N ARG A 73 -7.21 40.04 -35.90
CA ARG A 73 -7.30 38.64 -35.44
C ARG A 73 -8.68 38.30 -34.91
N VAL A 74 -9.30 39.18 -34.15
CA VAL A 74 -10.64 38.97 -33.59
C VAL A 74 -11.66 38.85 -34.72
N ILE A 75 -11.68 39.80 -35.66
CA ILE A 75 -12.58 39.77 -36.82
C ILE A 75 -12.28 38.54 -37.70
N GLY A 76 -11.01 38.20 -37.90
CA GLY A 76 -10.60 37.04 -38.67
C GLY A 76 -11.00 35.70 -38.04
N LEU A 77 -11.07 35.61 -36.71
CA LEU A 77 -11.59 34.44 -36.00
C LEU A 77 -13.12 34.32 -36.08
N SER A 78 -13.83 35.43 -36.30
CA SER A 78 -15.28 35.45 -36.47
C SER A 78 -15.74 35.05 -37.88
N ILE A 79 -14.84 35.00 -38.86
CA ILE A 79 -15.14 34.63 -40.25
C ILE A 79 -14.67 33.18 -40.51
N PRO A 80 -15.55 32.20 -40.78
CA PRO A 80 -15.21 30.78 -40.83
C PRO A 80 -14.07 30.42 -41.81
N ILE A 81 -14.00 31.09 -42.96
CA ILE A 81 -12.97 30.88 -43.99
C ILE A 81 -11.59 31.39 -43.53
N ILE A 82 -11.57 32.50 -42.79
CA ILE A 82 -10.35 33.15 -42.30
C ILE A 82 -9.91 32.53 -40.97
N GLN A 83 -10.85 31.96 -40.20
CA GLN A 83 -10.61 31.32 -38.91
C GLN A 83 -9.56 30.19 -39.01
N GLN A 84 -9.64 29.33 -40.03
CA GLN A 84 -8.65 28.27 -40.24
C GLN A 84 -7.25 28.84 -40.55
N VAL A 85 -7.18 29.93 -41.30
CA VAL A 85 -5.91 30.62 -41.62
C VAL A 85 -5.32 31.26 -40.37
N VAL A 86 -6.14 31.91 -39.54
CA VAL A 86 -5.71 32.56 -38.29
C VAL A 86 -5.27 31.52 -37.26
N LEU A 87 -6.00 30.41 -37.10
CA LEU A 87 -5.61 29.30 -36.20
C LEU A 87 -4.30 28.65 -36.66
N LYS A 88 -4.17 28.37 -37.96
CA LYS A 88 -2.93 27.84 -38.54
C LYS A 88 -1.78 28.83 -38.37
N TYR A 89 -2.01 30.13 -38.52
CA TYR A 89 -1.01 31.18 -38.22
C TYR A 89 -0.58 31.16 -36.74
N ILE A 90 -1.50 31.05 -35.79
CA ILE A 90 -1.18 31.01 -34.35
C ILE A 90 -0.35 29.76 -34.02
N GLU A 91 -0.73 28.61 -34.54
CA GLU A 91 -0.01 27.35 -34.34
C GLU A 91 1.39 27.39 -34.99
N THR A 92 1.48 27.91 -36.21
CA THR A 92 2.74 28.05 -36.96
C THR A 92 3.65 29.09 -36.31
N LYS A 93 3.10 30.21 -35.81
CA LYS A 93 3.84 31.23 -35.06
C LYS A 93 4.51 30.65 -33.83
N ASN A 94 3.78 29.83 -33.06
CA ASN A 94 4.33 29.18 -31.87
C ASN A 94 5.42 28.16 -32.23
N LYS A 95 5.25 27.39 -33.31
CA LYS A 95 6.29 26.49 -33.84
C LYS A 95 7.53 27.24 -34.35
N LEU A 96 7.36 28.32 -35.10
CA LEU A 96 8.43 29.15 -35.65
C LEU A 96 9.21 29.88 -34.55
N GLN A 97 8.51 30.44 -33.56
CA GLN A 97 9.13 31.14 -32.43
C GLN A 97 10.11 30.23 -31.67
N ASN A 98 9.83 28.94 -31.57
CA ASN A 98 10.70 27.97 -30.89
C ASN A 98 11.86 27.50 -31.78
N ARG A 99 11.63 27.27 -33.08
CA ARG A 99 12.69 26.78 -34.00
C ARG A 99 13.78 27.81 -34.25
N TYR A 100 13.45 29.09 -34.16
CA TYR A 100 14.38 30.19 -34.38
C TYR A 100 14.93 30.77 -33.09
N GLN A 101 14.62 30.21 -31.90
CA GLN A 101 15.04 30.78 -30.62
C GLN A 101 16.56 31.00 -30.54
N ASP A 102 17.32 30.06 -31.09
CA ASP A 102 18.78 30.10 -31.14
C ASP A 102 19.32 31.12 -32.17
N TYR A 103 18.53 31.42 -33.21
CA TYR A 103 18.85 32.39 -34.26
C TYR A 103 18.18 33.77 -34.05
N LEU A 104 17.53 33.99 -32.90
CA LEU A 104 16.76 35.22 -32.65
C LEU A 104 17.66 36.47 -32.64
N TYR A 105 18.95 36.34 -32.34
CA TYR A 105 19.91 37.44 -32.41
C TYR A 105 20.11 37.89 -33.87
N GLU A 106 20.46 36.97 -34.76
CA GLU A 106 20.66 37.20 -36.20
C GLU A 106 19.37 37.74 -36.86
N ILE A 107 18.22 37.20 -36.49
CA ILE A 107 16.92 37.69 -36.98
C ILE A 107 16.67 39.13 -36.51
N SER A 108 16.98 39.46 -35.25
CA SER A 108 16.80 40.84 -34.76
C SER A 108 17.71 41.82 -35.48
N GLU A 109 18.93 41.42 -35.83
CA GLU A 109 19.85 42.23 -36.61
C GLU A 109 19.31 42.48 -38.03
N ILE A 110 18.85 41.44 -38.72
CA ILE A 110 18.23 41.54 -40.05
C ILE A 110 16.99 42.45 -40.02
N VAL A 111 16.13 42.30 -39.00
CA VAL A 111 14.91 43.11 -38.85
C VAL A 111 15.24 44.58 -38.60
N LEU A 112 16.24 44.89 -37.77
CA LEU A 112 16.67 46.27 -37.52
C LEU A 112 17.15 46.93 -38.82
N VAL A 113 18.02 46.25 -39.56
CA VAL A 113 18.57 46.73 -40.83
C VAL A 113 17.47 46.94 -41.87
N LEU A 114 16.57 45.97 -42.04
CA LEU A 114 15.42 46.08 -42.95
C LEU A 114 14.52 47.28 -42.59
N THR A 115 14.30 47.53 -41.29
CA THR A 115 13.47 48.65 -40.84
C THR A 115 14.08 49.99 -41.21
N ILE A 116 15.41 50.14 -41.11
CA ILE A 116 16.12 51.35 -41.51
C ILE A 116 16.04 51.53 -43.03
N PHE A 117 16.29 50.47 -43.81
CA PHE A 117 16.21 50.53 -45.29
C PHE A 117 14.82 50.89 -45.78
N ILE A 118 13.78 50.28 -45.22
CA ILE A 118 12.39 50.57 -45.57
C ILE A 118 12.02 51.99 -45.14
N GLY A 119 12.40 52.41 -43.93
CA GLY A 119 12.14 53.75 -43.41
C GLY A 119 12.76 54.83 -44.30
N PHE A 120 14.04 54.67 -44.65
CA PHE A 120 14.77 55.54 -45.56
C PHE A 120 14.13 55.56 -46.96
N GLY A 121 13.82 54.39 -47.51
CA GLY A 121 13.19 54.26 -48.83
C GLY A 121 11.81 54.93 -48.89
N ILE A 122 11.00 54.83 -47.83
CA ILE A 122 9.71 55.53 -47.72
C ILE A 122 9.91 57.04 -47.66
N GLN A 123 10.87 57.53 -46.85
CA GLN A 123 11.14 58.95 -46.73
C GLN A 123 11.60 59.57 -48.04
N ASN A 124 12.51 58.89 -48.75
CA ASN A 124 13.02 59.34 -50.04
C ASN A 124 11.94 59.27 -51.14
N PHE A 125 11.19 58.16 -51.21
CA PHE A 125 10.13 57.99 -52.22
C PHE A 125 8.98 58.99 -52.05
N LEU A 126 8.56 59.25 -50.81
CA LEU A 126 7.48 60.19 -50.50
C LEU A 126 7.95 61.65 -50.39
N LYS A 127 9.27 61.91 -50.50
CA LYS A 127 9.89 63.23 -50.32
C LYS A 127 9.37 63.94 -49.06
N LEU A 128 9.45 63.24 -47.93
CA LEU A 128 9.00 63.78 -46.66
C LEU A 128 9.82 65.04 -46.28
N PRO A 129 9.29 65.94 -45.44
CA PRO A 129 10.07 67.05 -44.91
C PRO A 129 11.20 66.51 -44.03
N TYR A 130 12.41 67.02 -44.20
CA TYR A 130 13.57 66.69 -43.39
C TYR A 130 14.14 67.91 -42.68
N VAL A 131 14.92 67.65 -41.64
CA VAL A 131 15.66 68.70 -40.93
C VAL A 131 16.90 69.04 -41.75
N GLU A 132 16.99 70.26 -42.25
CA GLU A 132 18.20 70.76 -42.92
C GLU A 132 19.33 70.92 -41.88
N LEU A 133 20.23 69.94 -41.83
CA LEU A 133 21.32 69.85 -40.87
C LEU A 133 22.38 70.95 -41.09
N SER A 134 22.53 71.43 -42.32
CA SER A 134 23.40 72.56 -42.69
C SER A 134 22.96 73.89 -42.05
N ASN A 135 21.65 74.10 -41.84
CA ASN A 135 21.07 75.35 -41.35
C ASN A 135 20.96 75.46 -39.82
N GLN A 136 21.18 74.37 -39.09
CA GLN A 136 21.07 74.30 -37.62
C GLN A 136 22.45 74.36 -36.96
N SER A 137 22.59 74.88 -35.74
CA SER A 137 23.90 74.86 -35.05
C SER A 137 24.24 73.43 -34.59
N LEU A 138 25.54 73.08 -34.51
CA LEU A 138 25.95 71.77 -33.98
C LEU A 138 25.48 71.58 -32.52
N ILE A 139 25.36 72.68 -31.76
CA ILE A 139 24.87 72.67 -30.37
C ILE A 139 23.40 72.24 -30.31
N GLU A 140 22.56 72.74 -31.22
CA GLU A 140 21.15 72.34 -31.30
C GLU A 140 21.00 70.88 -31.70
N ILE A 141 21.74 70.42 -32.72
CA ILE A 141 21.71 69.03 -33.18
C ILE A 141 22.18 68.08 -32.07
N PHE A 142 23.35 68.35 -31.47
CA PHE A 142 23.87 67.53 -30.38
C PHE A 142 22.99 67.60 -29.12
N GLY A 143 22.28 68.71 -28.87
CA GLY A 143 21.30 68.80 -27.79
C GLY A 143 20.22 67.72 -27.87
N PHE A 144 19.75 67.39 -29.08
CA PHE A 144 18.82 66.28 -29.30
C PHE A 144 19.49 64.90 -29.11
N GLU A 145 20.74 64.75 -29.52
CA GLU A 145 21.49 63.49 -29.34
C GLU A 145 21.78 63.20 -27.87
N PHE A 146 22.12 64.22 -27.08
CA PHE A 146 22.29 64.10 -25.63
C PHE A 146 21.00 63.63 -24.94
N ALA A 147 19.83 64.03 -25.41
CA ALA A 147 18.55 63.53 -24.90
C ALA A 147 18.38 62.02 -25.20
N ILE A 148 18.74 61.57 -26.40
CA ILE A 148 18.73 60.14 -26.77
C ILE A 148 19.71 59.32 -25.92
N PHE A 149 20.94 59.78 -25.75
CA PHE A 149 21.92 59.09 -24.90
C PHE A 149 21.49 59.07 -23.42
N SER A 150 20.81 60.11 -22.95
CA SER A 150 20.22 60.13 -21.61
C SER A 150 19.15 59.04 -21.43
N LEU A 151 18.31 58.80 -22.44
CA LEU A 151 17.34 57.69 -22.44
C LEU A 151 18.03 56.32 -22.41
N TYR A 152 19.17 56.17 -23.10
CA TYR A 152 20.00 54.96 -23.01
C TYR A 152 20.56 54.76 -21.61
N GLY A 153 21.08 55.83 -20.98
CA GLY A 153 21.57 55.80 -19.61
C GLY A 153 20.50 55.37 -18.60
N ILE A 154 19.26 55.87 -18.74
CA ILE A 154 18.10 55.46 -17.93
C ILE A 154 17.81 53.96 -18.11
N TYR A 155 17.87 53.45 -19.35
CA TYR A 155 17.69 52.03 -19.62
C TYR A 155 18.77 51.15 -18.98
N ALA A 156 20.04 51.55 -19.08
CA ALA A 156 21.16 50.84 -18.48
C ALA A 156 21.06 50.81 -16.94
N ALA A 157 20.74 51.95 -16.32
CA ALA A 157 20.50 52.02 -14.87
C ALA A 157 19.34 51.12 -14.43
N PHE A 158 18.30 50.99 -15.25
CA PHE A 158 17.18 50.09 -14.97
C PHE A 158 17.56 48.61 -15.07
N LEU A 159 18.38 48.22 -16.05
CA LEU A 159 18.91 46.86 -16.12
C LEU A 159 19.73 46.53 -14.89
N GLN A 160 20.58 47.46 -14.45
CA GLN A 160 21.37 47.32 -13.24
C GLN A 160 20.48 47.17 -11.99
N PHE A 161 19.45 48.02 -11.87
CA PHE A 161 18.44 47.93 -10.81
C PHE A 161 17.74 46.55 -10.80
N LEU A 162 17.39 46.02 -11.97
CA LEU A 162 16.80 44.68 -12.06
C LEU A 162 17.79 43.62 -11.59
N THR A 163 19.04 43.62 -12.07
CA THR A 163 20.03 42.61 -11.66
C THR A 163 20.34 42.65 -10.16
N GLU A 164 20.35 43.83 -9.53
CA GLU A 164 20.60 43.98 -8.10
C GLU A 164 19.38 43.63 -7.23
N ASN A 165 18.15 43.81 -7.74
CA ASN A 165 16.91 43.55 -7.00
C ASN A 165 16.20 42.25 -7.39
N ASP A 166 16.80 41.42 -8.25
CA ASP A 166 16.23 40.16 -8.71
C ASP A 166 16.33 39.06 -7.64
N LYS A 167 15.47 39.17 -6.62
CA LYS A 167 15.29 38.14 -5.58
C LYS A 167 14.09 37.23 -5.87
N SER A 168 13.41 37.45 -7.01
CA SER A 168 12.16 36.76 -7.34
C SER A 168 12.41 35.63 -8.33
N TYR A 169 12.83 34.49 -7.80
CA TYR A 169 12.96 33.25 -8.56
C TYR A 169 11.65 32.46 -8.53
N TYR A 170 11.47 31.59 -9.52
CA TYR A 170 10.45 30.55 -9.54
C TYR A 170 10.95 29.39 -10.38
N LEU A 171 10.99 28.18 -9.81
CA LEU A 171 11.52 26.97 -10.46
C LEU A 171 12.97 27.17 -10.97
N GLY A 172 13.78 27.92 -10.20
CA GLY A 172 15.17 28.26 -10.55
C GLY A 172 15.32 29.29 -11.67
N ILE A 173 14.23 29.86 -12.18
CA ILE A 173 14.24 30.90 -13.20
C ILE A 173 13.96 32.26 -12.57
N SER A 174 14.82 33.23 -12.87
CA SER A 174 14.56 34.63 -12.56
C SER A 174 13.34 35.13 -13.32
N LYS A 175 12.34 35.65 -12.58
CA LYS A 175 11.13 36.24 -13.17
C LYS A 175 11.46 37.48 -14.01
N ALA A 176 12.43 38.30 -13.59
CA ALA A 176 12.85 39.49 -14.32
C ALA A 176 13.53 39.13 -15.64
N ARG A 177 14.50 38.21 -15.59
CA ARG A 177 15.24 37.72 -16.76
C ARG A 177 14.31 37.04 -17.76
N PHE A 178 13.39 36.20 -17.29
CA PHE A 178 12.39 35.56 -18.14
C PHE A 178 11.53 36.55 -18.93
N MET A 179 11.10 37.65 -18.30
CA MET A 179 10.31 38.70 -18.99
C MET A 179 11.15 39.50 -20.00
N LEU A 180 12.42 39.77 -19.68
CA LEU A 180 13.35 40.45 -20.60
C LEU A 180 13.64 39.55 -21.82
N ASP A 181 13.90 38.27 -21.60
CA ASP A 181 14.26 37.31 -22.63
C ASP A 181 13.11 37.04 -23.60
N LYS A 182 11.84 37.23 -23.21
CA LYS A 182 10.69 37.15 -24.14
C LYS A 182 10.44 38.40 -24.98
N SER A 183 11.10 39.52 -24.69
CA SER A 183 10.93 40.78 -25.42
C SER A 183 11.99 40.95 -26.52
N ILE A 184 11.60 41.50 -27.67
CA ILE A 184 12.53 41.78 -28.78
C ILE A 184 13.35 43.06 -28.55
N TRP A 185 12.81 44.02 -27.78
CA TRP A 185 13.42 45.35 -27.61
C TRP A 185 14.78 45.33 -26.90
N PRO A 186 14.97 44.60 -25.78
CA PRO A 186 16.28 44.46 -25.13
C PRO A 186 17.31 43.73 -25.98
N ARG A 187 16.88 43.05 -27.06
CA ARG A 187 17.78 42.33 -27.95
C ARG A 187 18.35 43.24 -29.01
N PHE A 188 17.55 44.15 -29.58
CA PHE A 188 18.04 45.17 -30.50
C PHE A 188 19.22 45.96 -29.90
N THR A 189 19.12 46.36 -28.64
CA THR A 189 20.20 47.10 -27.95
C THR A 189 21.49 46.30 -27.77
N ARG A 190 21.44 44.97 -27.85
CA ARG A 190 22.61 44.08 -27.76
C ARG A 190 23.21 43.75 -29.14
N THR A 191 22.59 44.17 -30.24
CA THR A 191 23.10 43.92 -31.61
C THR A 191 24.24 44.86 -31.97
N THR A 192 25.20 44.39 -32.77
CA THR A 192 26.28 45.23 -33.31
C THR A 192 25.72 46.37 -34.16
N SER A 193 24.72 46.06 -34.99
CA SER A 193 24.02 47.04 -35.83
C SER A 193 23.40 48.22 -35.06
N PHE A 194 22.93 48.01 -33.83
CA PHE A 194 22.42 49.11 -32.99
C PHE A 194 23.52 50.05 -32.49
N HIS A 195 24.71 49.53 -32.18
CA HIS A 195 25.84 50.36 -31.78
C HIS A 195 26.36 51.19 -32.97
N ILE A 196 26.36 50.60 -34.16
CA ILE A 196 26.63 51.31 -35.42
C ILE A 196 25.59 52.42 -35.64
N LEU A 197 24.31 52.14 -35.37
CA LEU A 197 23.21 53.11 -35.49
C LEU A 197 23.41 54.32 -34.55
N LEU A 198 23.82 54.09 -33.30
CA LEU A 198 24.15 55.17 -32.36
C LEU A 198 25.32 56.03 -32.85
N ALA A 199 26.36 55.41 -33.41
CA ALA A 199 27.48 56.13 -34.00
C ALA A 199 27.07 56.96 -35.22
N LEU A 200 26.21 56.43 -36.09
CA LEU A 200 25.73 57.13 -37.29
C LEU A 200 24.96 58.41 -36.96
N ILE A 201 24.17 58.43 -35.88
CA ILE A 201 23.45 59.64 -35.46
C ILE A 201 24.44 60.78 -35.16
N VAL A 202 25.60 60.49 -34.56
CA VAL A 202 26.61 61.50 -34.22
C VAL A 202 27.44 61.92 -35.44
N PHE A 203 27.80 60.96 -36.30
CA PHE A 203 28.69 61.23 -37.43
C PHE A 203 28.00 61.89 -38.63
N ILE A 204 26.74 61.54 -38.94
CA ILE A 204 26.05 62.08 -40.13
C ILE A 204 25.95 63.62 -40.09
N PRO A 205 25.57 64.28 -38.98
CA PRO A 205 25.51 65.75 -38.92
C PRO A 205 26.88 66.42 -39.05
N ILE A 206 27.95 65.75 -38.63
CA ILE A 206 29.33 66.24 -38.79
C ILE A 206 29.72 66.17 -40.26
N ILE A 207 29.41 65.05 -40.93
CA ILE A 207 29.71 64.82 -42.34
C ILE A 207 28.93 65.79 -43.25
N ASP A 208 27.65 66.02 -42.96
CA ASP A 208 26.78 66.92 -43.72
C ASP A 208 27.26 68.39 -43.67
N LYS A 209 28.02 68.79 -42.65
CA LYS A 209 28.58 70.15 -42.51
C LYS A 209 29.95 70.35 -43.17
N ILE A 210 30.57 69.30 -43.68
CA ILE A 210 31.84 69.41 -44.40
C ILE A 210 31.49 69.74 -45.86
N GLU A 211 31.85 70.94 -46.33
CA GLU A 211 31.56 71.49 -47.69
C GLU A 211 31.83 70.53 -48.87
N TYR A 212 32.66 69.50 -48.69
CA TYR A 212 32.94 68.48 -49.71
C TYR A 212 31.79 67.48 -49.94
N PHE A 213 30.84 67.35 -48.99
CA PHE A 213 29.75 66.37 -49.02
C PHE A 213 28.35 66.97 -49.27
N ASP A 214 28.25 68.27 -49.56
CA ASP A 214 26.99 68.99 -49.92
C ASP A 214 26.21 68.35 -51.09
N SER A 215 26.83 67.41 -51.83
CA SER A 215 26.22 66.71 -52.96
C SER A 215 25.32 65.53 -52.58
N ILE A 216 25.36 65.03 -51.34
CA ILE A 216 24.54 63.88 -50.90
C ILE A 216 23.26 64.38 -50.22
N GLN A 217 22.30 64.83 -51.03
CA GLN A 217 21.00 65.35 -50.56
C GLN A 217 20.17 64.36 -49.72
N GLU A 218 20.56 63.08 -49.69
CA GLU A 218 19.84 62.01 -48.99
C GLU A 218 20.33 61.75 -47.55
N LEU A 219 21.46 62.34 -47.12
CA LEU A 219 22.02 62.16 -45.76
C LEU A 219 21.05 62.60 -44.64
N PRO A 220 20.34 63.74 -44.74
CA PRO A 220 19.38 64.15 -43.72
C PRO A 220 18.22 63.14 -43.54
N TYR A 221 17.76 62.51 -44.63
CA TYR A 221 16.74 61.46 -44.57
C TYR A 221 17.23 60.23 -43.83
N LEU A 222 18.47 59.82 -44.05
CA LEU A 222 19.06 58.70 -43.34
C LEU A 222 19.20 59.01 -41.84
N TRP A 223 19.72 60.19 -41.49
CA TRP A 223 19.84 60.62 -40.10
C TRP A 223 18.49 60.66 -39.38
N GLN A 224 17.48 61.25 -40.01
CA GLN A 224 16.13 61.33 -39.45
C GLN A 224 15.49 59.94 -39.29
N THR A 225 15.73 59.01 -40.21
CA THR A 225 15.29 57.62 -40.08
C THR A 225 15.96 56.93 -38.90
N CYS A 226 17.28 57.05 -38.76
CA CYS A 226 18.04 56.50 -37.64
C CYS A 226 17.51 57.05 -36.30
N TYR A 227 17.26 58.36 -36.24
CA TYR A 227 16.71 59.04 -35.08
C TYR A 227 15.33 58.51 -34.68
N ILE A 228 14.41 58.37 -35.64
CA ILE A 228 13.06 57.85 -35.40
C ILE A 228 13.12 56.40 -34.91
N VAL A 229 13.94 55.56 -35.54
CA VAL A 229 14.09 54.14 -35.15
C VAL A 229 14.66 54.02 -33.73
N ILE A 230 15.69 54.78 -33.38
CA ILE A 230 16.26 54.76 -32.02
C ILE A 230 15.24 55.23 -30.99
N THR A 231 14.54 56.34 -31.26
CA THR A 231 13.51 56.86 -30.36
C THR A 231 12.38 55.85 -30.14
N MET A 232 11.96 55.16 -31.21
CA MET A 232 10.96 54.09 -31.13
C MET A 232 11.44 52.92 -30.27
N ILE A 233 12.71 52.50 -30.40
CA ILE A 233 13.29 51.44 -29.57
C ILE A 233 13.27 51.87 -28.10
N TYR A 234 13.71 53.08 -27.77
CA TYR A 234 13.75 53.55 -26.37
C TYR A 234 12.39 53.72 -25.72
N LEU A 235 11.39 54.26 -26.43
CA LEU A 235 10.03 54.36 -25.90
C LEU A 235 9.45 52.98 -25.55
N ASN A 236 9.71 51.98 -26.39
CA ASN A 236 9.26 50.61 -26.14
C ASN A 236 10.05 49.93 -25.01
N LEU A 237 11.35 50.20 -24.87
CA LEU A 237 12.15 49.75 -23.74
C LEU A 237 11.67 50.36 -22.41
N LEU A 238 11.39 51.66 -22.37
CA LEU A 238 10.85 52.32 -21.19
C LEU A 238 9.49 51.73 -20.79
N LYS A 239 8.61 51.51 -21.77
CA LYS A 239 7.31 50.85 -21.56
C LYS A 239 7.46 49.42 -21.02
N LEU A 240 8.44 48.67 -21.52
CA LEU A 240 8.77 47.34 -21.03
C LEU A 240 9.26 47.40 -19.57
N ASN A 241 10.19 48.31 -19.29
CA ASN A 241 10.79 48.49 -17.97
C ASN A 241 9.74 48.83 -16.91
N LEU A 242 8.87 49.80 -17.19
CA LEU A 242 7.76 50.16 -16.30
C LEU A 242 6.80 49.00 -16.06
N ASN A 243 6.50 48.21 -17.10
CA ASN A 243 5.62 47.04 -16.97
C ASN A 243 6.29 45.91 -16.13
N ILE A 244 7.59 45.67 -16.31
CA ILE A 244 8.35 44.70 -15.51
C ILE A 244 8.39 45.14 -14.05
N ALA A 245 8.75 46.40 -13.79
CA ALA A 245 8.78 46.95 -12.43
C ALA A 245 7.40 46.83 -11.77
N TYR A 246 6.34 47.29 -12.44
CA TYR A 246 4.97 47.18 -11.92
C TYR A 246 4.58 45.75 -11.59
N ARG A 247 4.90 44.77 -12.45
CA ARG A 247 4.62 43.35 -12.21
C ARG A 247 5.40 42.79 -11.03
N ILE A 248 6.70 43.09 -10.92
CA ILE A 248 7.55 42.63 -9.80
C ILE A 248 7.04 43.23 -8.48
N PHE A 249 6.75 44.54 -8.43
CA PHE A 249 6.21 45.19 -7.24
C PHE A 249 4.85 44.62 -6.84
N ARG A 250 3.96 44.38 -7.81
CA ARG A 250 2.65 43.77 -7.56
C ARG A 250 2.81 42.35 -7.01
N LEU A 251 3.69 41.53 -7.57
CA LEU A 251 3.94 40.16 -7.11
C LEU A 251 4.53 40.14 -5.70
N ASN A 252 5.47 41.04 -5.38
CA ASN A 252 6.03 41.17 -4.04
C ASN A 252 4.98 41.65 -3.02
N ALA A 253 4.12 42.61 -3.39
CA ALA A 253 3.01 43.05 -2.55
C ALA A 253 1.94 41.97 -2.33
N GLU A 254 1.67 41.14 -3.36
CA GLU A 254 0.78 39.98 -3.25
C GLU A 254 1.38 38.90 -2.33
N LYS A 255 2.70 38.66 -2.37
CA LYS A 255 3.40 37.73 -1.46
C LYS A 255 3.25 38.15 0.01
N ILE A 256 3.42 39.44 0.31
CA ILE A 256 3.22 40.02 1.65
C ILE A 256 1.75 39.91 2.10
N LYS A 257 0.78 39.99 1.19
CA LYS A 257 -0.64 39.75 1.49
C LYS A 257 -0.97 38.26 1.70
N ARG A 258 -0.28 37.34 1.01
CA ARG A 258 -0.47 35.88 1.15
C ARG A 258 -0.03 35.36 2.53
N GLU A 259 0.98 35.97 3.15
CA GLU A 259 1.40 35.64 4.52
C GLU A 259 0.34 36.03 5.57
N ASN A 260 -0.57 36.96 5.24
CA ASN A 260 -1.54 37.52 6.19
C ASN A 260 -2.99 37.05 6.01
N ASN A 261 -3.39 36.37 4.92
CA ASN A 261 -4.78 35.92 4.72
C ASN A 261 -4.93 34.58 3.97
N LYS A 262 -5.70 33.65 4.56
CA LYS A 262 -6.12 32.34 3.99
C LYS A 262 -7.30 32.45 3.01
N GLU A 263 -7.28 33.37 2.04
CA GLU A 263 -8.39 33.45 1.05
C GLU A 263 -8.09 32.69 -0.25
N GLU A 264 -8.80 31.59 -0.42
CA GLU A 264 -8.67 30.57 -1.46
C GLU A 264 -9.22 31.00 -2.84
N ASN A 265 -10.13 31.98 -2.88
CA ASN A 265 -10.85 32.35 -4.12
C ASN A 265 -10.07 33.27 -5.09
N LYS A 266 -8.95 33.88 -4.68
CA LYS A 266 -8.08 34.67 -5.58
C LYS A 266 -7.07 33.83 -6.38
N ARG A 267 -6.93 32.55 -6.05
CA ARG A 267 -6.03 31.59 -6.73
C ARG A 267 -6.41 31.40 -8.21
N ARG A 268 -7.70 31.16 -8.50
CA ARG A 268 -8.18 30.77 -9.84
C ARG A 268 -7.99 31.80 -10.96
N ILE A 269 -8.06 33.10 -10.70
CA ILE A 269 -7.93 34.12 -11.77
C ILE A 269 -6.46 34.46 -12.07
N THR A 270 -5.58 34.29 -11.08
CA THR A 270 -4.14 34.59 -11.20
C THR A 270 -3.35 33.40 -11.76
N GLU A 271 -3.82 32.17 -11.50
CA GLU A 271 -3.26 30.91 -12.01
C GLU A 271 -3.46 30.71 -13.53
N ILE A 272 -4.51 31.28 -14.13
CA ILE A 272 -4.83 31.03 -15.54
C ILE A 272 -3.96 31.85 -16.51
N TYR A 273 -3.38 32.99 -16.10
CA TYR A 273 -2.55 33.85 -16.98
C TYR A 273 -1.31 34.46 -16.29
N GLY A 274 -0.89 33.91 -15.14
CA GLY A 274 0.23 34.41 -14.34
C GLY A 274 1.62 34.18 -14.95
N LEU A 275 2.60 34.99 -14.53
CA LEU A 275 4.00 34.86 -14.95
C LEU A 275 4.60 33.50 -14.56
N GLU A 276 4.27 33.01 -13.36
CA GLU A 276 4.70 31.70 -12.85
C GLU A 276 4.24 30.56 -13.76
N LYS A 277 2.95 30.54 -14.16
CA LYS A 277 2.44 29.54 -15.12
C LYS A 277 3.20 29.58 -16.46
N GLN A 278 3.54 30.77 -16.98
CA GLN A 278 4.35 30.85 -18.20
C GLN A 278 5.75 30.25 -18.03
N ILE A 279 6.35 30.41 -16.85
CA ILE A 279 7.63 29.78 -16.52
C ILE A 279 7.46 28.25 -16.46
N SER A 280 6.43 27.74 -15.76
CA SER A 280 6.13 26.30 -15.67
C SER A 280 5.95 25.67 -17.05
N ILE A 281 5.21 26.34 -17.95
CA ILE A 281 5.00 25.90 -19.33
C ILE A 281 6.32 25.80 -20.11
N ASP A 282 7.20 26.79 -19.98
CA ASP A 282 8.48 26.79 -20.66
C ASP A 282 9.41 25.70 -20.09
N VAL A 283 9.37 25.46 -18.77
CA VAL A 283 10.09 24.33 -18.13
C VAL A 283 9.56 22.98 -18.65
N GLN A 284 8.25 22.79 -18.67
CA GLN A 284 7.61 21.57 -19.18
C GLN A 284 8.00 21.31 -20.63
N ARG A 285 7.93 22.33 -21.50
CA ARG A 285 8.32 22.23 -22.91
C ARG A 285 9.76 21.79 -23.07
N PHE A 286 10.68 22.41 -22.34
CA PHE A 286 12.09 22.08 -22.39
C PHE A 286 12.33 20.59 -22.13
N PHE A 287 11.85 20.05 -21.00
CA PHE A 287 12.04 18.64 -20.67
C PHE A 287 11.30 17.70 -21.63
N THR A 288 10.14 18.13 -22.12
CA THR A 288 9.36 17.33 -23.06
C THR A 288 10.03 17.20 -24.41
N ASP A 289 10.50 18.31 -24.99
CA ASP A 289 11.15 18.29 -26.31
C ASP A 289 12.46 17.52 -26.27
N GLU A 290 13.23 17.70 -25.20
CA GLU A 290 14.46 16.95 -25.00
C GLU A 290 14.22 15.44 -24.80
N PHE A 291 13.19 15.01 -24.05
CA PHE A 291 12.81 13.60 -23.96
C PHE A 291 12.61 12.97 -25.34
N TRP A 292 11.89 13.66 -26.23
CA TRP A 292 11.63 13.17 -27.58
C TRP A 292 12.87 13.21 -28.47
N LYS A 293 13.76 14.22 -28.32
CA LYS A 293 15.05 14.26 -29.04
C LYS A 293 15.92 13.06 -28.70
N VAL A 294 16.01 12.70 -27.40
CA VAL A 294 16.80 11.54 -26.95
C VAL A 294 16.18 10.23 -27.44
N TYR A 295 14.84 10.13 -27.43
CA TYR A 295 14.16 8.97 -27.99
C TYR A 295 14.41 8.80 -29.50
N GLU A 296 14.54 9.90 -30.27
CA GLU A 296 14.78 9.85 -31.71
C GLU A 296 16.23 9.46 -32.09
N HIS A 297 17.21 9.72 -31.22
CA HIS A 297 18.65 9.50 -31.47
C HIS A 297 19.23 8.41 -30.56
N GLN A 298 18.58 7.24 -30.49
CA GLN A 298 18.91 6.15 -29.56
C GLN A 298 20.34 5.61 -29.74
N GLY A 299 21.27 6.16 -28.97
CA GLY A 299 22.65 5.70 -28.83
C GLY A 299 23.39 6.64 -27.88
N ASP A 300 23.81 6.12 -26.72
CA ASP A 300 24.77 6.70 -25.76
C ASP A 300 24.34 7.84 -24.80
N TYR A 301 23.20 8.54 -24.98
CA TYR A 301 22.90 9.76 -24.19
C TYR A 301 21.76 9.69 -23.14
N VAL A 302 21.07 8.55 -22.96
CA VAL A 302 19.90 8.49 -22.04
C VAL A 302 20.29 8.77 -20.58
N ARG A 303 21.43 8.21 -20.13
CA ARG A 303 21.94 8.38 -18.77
C ARG A 303 22.38 9.84 -18.56
N ASP A 304 23.21 10.36 -19.46
CA ASP A 304 23.73 11.73 -19.40
C ASP A 304 22.61 12.78 -19.44
N TYR A 305 21.60 12.60 -20.28
CA TYR A 305 20.51 13.57 -20.40
C TYR A 305 19.70 13.72 -19.11
N ILE A 306 19.24 12.62 -18.52
CA ILE A 306 18.34 12.68 -17.35
C ILE A 306 19.14 13.00 -16.09
N SER A 307 20.22 12.27 -15.82
CA SER A 307 20.94 12.46 -14.57
C SER A 307 21.68 13.79 -14.54
N ILE A 308 22.22 14.29 -15.67
CA ILE A 308 22.95 15.55 -15.67
C ILE A 308 21.99 16.74 -15.71
N ARG A 309 21.06 16.82 -16.67
CA ARG A 309 20.19 18.01 -16.81
C ARG A 309 19.20 18.17 -15.67
N LEU A 310 18.59 17.07 -15.21
CA LEU A 310 17.68 17.15 -14.06
C LEU A 310 18.46 17.50 -12.79
N SER A 311 19.62 16.88 -12.54
CA SER A 311 20.43 17.18 -11.36
C SER A 311 21.03 18.59 -11.39
N GLU A 312 21.50 19.07 -12.55
CA GLU A 312 21.97 20.45 -12.75
C GLU A 312 20.88 21.43 -12.30
N ARG A 313 19.63 21.18 -12.70
CA ARG A 313 18.53 22.08 -12.39
C ARG A 313 18.08 21.95 -10.93
N LEU A 314 18.02 20.73 -10.39
CA LEU A 314 17.69 20.50 -8.98
C LEU A 314 18.73 21.13 -8.03
N ARG A 315 20.01 21.16 -8.40
CA ARG A 315 21.08 21.84 -7.64
C ARG A 315 20.95 23.37 -7.58
N LEU A 316 20.27 23.98 -8.55
CA LEU A 316 20.13 25.43 -8.66
C LEU A 316 18.88 25.97 -7.93
N ILE A 317 18.08 25.08 -7.32
CA ILE A 317 16.77 25.38 -6.76
C ILE A 317 16.79 25.11 -5.26
N ASN A 318 16.04 25.90 -4.50
CA ASN A 318 15.88 25.68 -3.05
C ASN A 318 15.09 24.40 -2.79
N ASP A 319 15.41 23.68 -1.72
CA ASP A 319 14.75 22.40 -1.38
C ASP A 319 13.21 22.51 -1.31
N SER A 320 12.68 23.66 -0.87
CA SER A 320 11.24 23.92 -0.79
C SER A 320 10.51 23.99 -2.14
N GLU A 321 11.24 24.22 -3.24
CA GLU A 321 10.69 24.31 -4.60
C GLU A 321 10.92 23.02 -5.42
N ILE A 322 11.68 22.05 -4.88
CA ILE A 322 11.99 20.79 -5.57
C ILE A 322 10.73 19.98 -5.86
N ASP A 323 9.83 19.84 -4.87
CA ASP A 323 8.56 19.12 -5.05
C ASP A 323 7.72 19.72 -6.19
N GLU A 324 7.58 21.06 -6.20
CA GLU A 324 6.82 21.78 -7.23
C GLU A 324 7.46 21.64 -8.62
N LEU A 325 8.79 21.69 -8.71
CA LEU A 325 9.50 21.48 -9.96
C LEU A 325 9.28 20.07 -10.52
N VAL A 326 9.49 19.05 -9.68
CA VAL A 326 9.36 17.64 -10.07
C VAL A 326 7.93 17.34 -10.49
N PHE A 327 6.95 17.85 -9.75
CA PHE A 327 5.54 17.79 -10.13
C PHE A 327 5.31 18.50 -11.46
N THR A 328 5.78 19.74 -11.62
CA THR A 328 5.60 20.51 -12.86
C THR A 328 6.16 19.78 -14.09
N ILE A 329 7.33 19.16 -13.99
CA ILE A 329 7.97 18.47 -15.12
C ILE A 329 7.23 17.19 -15.51
N PHE A 330 6.87 16.36 -14.53
CA PHE A 330 6.46 14.98 -14.78
C PHE A 330 4.97 14.71 -14.57
N ALA A 331 4.25 15.51 -13.78
CA ALA A 331 2.85 15.26 -13.49
C ALA A 331 1.97 15.55 -14.70
N ARG A 332 1.00 14.68 -14.98
CA ARG A 332 0.07 14.87 -16.10
C ARG A 332 -0.95 15.97 -15.83
N GLU A 333 -0.99 16.98 -16.69
CA GLU A 333 -2.04 18.02 -16.72
C GLU A 333 -2.93 17.84 -17.98
N PRO A 334 -4.26 17.62 -17.84
CA PRO A 334 -5.12 17.13 -18.92
C PRO A 334 -5.47 18.12 -20.07
N PHE A 335 -4.87 19.31 -20.14
CA PHE A 335 -5.23 20.32 -21.16
C PHE A 335 -4.01 21.02 -21.80
N GLU A 336 -2.81 20.50 -21.54
CA GLU A 336 -1.57 21.14 -21.98
C GLU A 336 -0.82 20.24 -22.97
N ASN A 337 -0.89 20.57 -24.26
CA ASN A 337 -0.25 19.82 -25.36
C ASN A 337 1.29 19.70 -25.25
N TYR A 338 1.91 20.37 -24.28
CA TYR A 338 3.34 20.41 -24.03
C TYR A 338 3.76 19.66 -22.75
N ASN A 339 2.82 19.04 -22.04
CA ASN A 339 3.12 18.21 -20.89
C ASN A 339 3.72 16.85 -21.33
N LEU A 340 4.81 16.43 -20.69
CA LEU A 340 5.53 15.20 -21.07
C LEU A 340 4.64 13.96 -20.96
N ALA A 341 4.03 13.75 -19.79
CA ALA A 341 3.18 12.58 -19.55
C ALA A 341 2.00 12.56 -20.53
N ASN A 342 1.34 13.70 -20.76
CA ASN A 342 0.25 13.76 -21.72
C ASN A 342 0.70 13.44 -23.17
N ARG A 343 1.86 13.94 -23.61
CA ARG A 343 2.42 13.58 -24.93
C ARG A 343 2.78 12.10 -25.03
N ILE A 344 3.27 11.47 -23.96
CA ILE A 344 3.51 10.02 -23.92
C ILE A 344 2.18 9.27 -24.07
N PHE A 345 1.14 9.63 -23.31
CA PHE A 345 -0.18 9.02 -23.44
C PHE A 345 -0.76 9.18 -24.86
N GLU A 346 -0.66 10.37 -25.46
CA GLU A 346 -1.08 10.62 -26.84
C GLU A 346 -0.26 9.82 -27.85
N TYR A 347 1.05 9.68 -27.63
CA TYR A 347 1.93 8.87 -28.48
C TYR A 347 1.48 7.41 -28.50
N ILE A 348 1.14 6.86 -27.33
CA ILE A 348 0.64 5.48 -27.19
C ILE A 348 -0.71 5.31 -27.91
N GLU A 349 -1.65 6.24 -27.71
CA GLU A 349 -2.99 6.17 -28.33
C GLU A 349 -2.97 6.30 -29.86
N LYS A 350 -2.14 7.21 -30.39
CA LYS A 350 -2.12 7.56 -31.82
C LYS A 350 -1.27 6.61 -32.67
N ASN A 351 -0.19 6.02 -32.14
CA ASN A 351 0.78 5.25 -32.93
C ASN A 351 0.60 3.72 -32.86
N LYS A 352 -0.56 3.20 -33.29
CA LYS A 352 -0.88 1.76 -33.29
C LYS A 352 -0.01 0.86 -34.23
N LYS A 353 1.05 1.39 -34.85
CA LYS A 353 1.85 0.72 -35.91
C LYS A 353 3.39 0.86 -35.77
N LYS A 354 3.93 1.42 -34.67
CA LYS A 354 5.39 1.53 -34.44
C LYS A 354 5.89 0.45 -33.48
N ASP A 355 7.21 0.20 -33.49
CA ASP A 355 7.94 -0.71 -32.57
C ASP A 355 7.74 -0.29 -31.09
N PHE A 356 6.61 -0.66 -30.48
CA PHE A 356 6.35 -0.43 -29.05
C PHE A 356 7.43 -1.07 -28.17
N VAL A 357 8.07 -2.14 -28.63
CA VAL A 357 9.23 -2.79 -28.01
C VAL A 357 10.38 -1.81 -27.79
N LYS A 358 10.78 -1.05 -28.82
CA LYS A 358 11.88 -0.07 -28.72
C LYS A 358 11.53 1.08 -27.78
N PHE A 359 10.29 1.56 -27.84
CA PHE A 359 9.82 2.61 -26.93
C PHE A 359 9.74 2.10 -25.48
N PHE A 360 9.27 0.87 -25.27
CA PHE A 360 9.18 0.24 -23.96
C PHE A 360 10.56 0.11 -23.31
N GLN A 361 11.56 -0.40 -24.04
CA GLN A 361 12.94 -0.49 -23.55
C GLN A 361 13.52 0.88 -23.21
N PHE A 362 13.34 1.86 -24.09
CA PHE A 362 13.76 3.24 -23.84
C PHE A 362 13.10 3.82 -22.58
N TYR A 363 11.79 3.68 -22.45
CA TYR A 363 11.04 4.24 -21.33
C TYR A 363 11.35 3.52 -20.01
N LYS A 364 11.60 2.21 -20.05
CA LYS A 364 12.10 1.42 -18.90
C LYS A 364 13.42 1.98 -18.37
N GLU A 365 14.39 2.22 -19.26
CA GLU A 365 15.68 2.83 -18.88
C GLU A 365 15.53 4.28 -18.42
N PHE A 366 14.65 5.07 -19.07
CA PHE A 366 14.32 6.42 -18.64
C PHE A 366 13.77 6.43 -17.20
N CYS A 367 12.80 5.58 -16.88
CA CYS A 367 12.20 5.49 -15.55
C CYS A 367 13.21 5.09 -14.48
N LYS A 368 14.08 4.09 -14.76
CA LYS A 368 15.15 3.70 -13.83
C LYS A 368 16.08 4.88 -13.51
N ASN A 369 16.55 5.60 -14.52
CA ASN A 369 17.44 6.75 -14.34
C ASN A 369 16.76 7.94 -13.64
N LYS A 370 15.50 8.24 -14.00
CA LYS A 370 14.66 9.25 -13.34
C LYS A 370 14.56 8.97 -11.85
N TRP A 371 14.13 7.79 -11.46
CA TRP A 371 13.88 7.45 -10.05
C TRP A 371 15.17 7.28 -9.24
N ASN A 372 16.25 6.77 -9.84
CA ASN A 372 17.57 6.76 -9.20
C ASN A 372 18.08 8.18 -8.89
N THR A 373 17.79 9.14 -9.77
CA THR A 373 18.17 10.55 -9.54
C THR A 373 17.28 11.19 -8.46
N LEU A 374 15.95 11.02 -8.54
CA LEU A 374 15.00 11.60 -7.59
C LEU A 374 15.15 11.02 -6.18
N LYS A 375 15.66 9.79 -6.04
CA LYS A 375 15.95 9.17 -4.73
C LYS A 375 16.91 9.99 -3.88
N ASN A 376 17.87 10.69 -4.52
CA ASN A 376 18.80 11.58 -3.82
C ASN A 376 18.12 12.82 -3.21
N TYR A 377 16.90 13.13 -3.65
CA TYR A 377 16.11 14.29 -3.22
C TYR A 377 14.78 13.86 -2.55
N GLN A 378 14.70 12.62 -2.08
CA GLN A 378 13.46 12.04 -1.53
C GLN A 378 12.90 12.79 -0.31
N GLU A 379 13.74 13.48 0.46
CA GLU A 379 13.31 14.26 1.64
C GLU A 379 12.56 15.53 1.23
N SER A 380 12.98 16.15 0.11
CA SER A 380 12.40 17.38 -0.43
C SER A 380 11.13 17.15 -1.24
N ILE A 381 10.82 15.89 -1.60
CA ILE A 381 9.64 15.53 -2.41
C ILE A 381 8.55 14.96 -1.49
N SER A 382 7.36 15.52 -1.60
CA SER A 382 6.21 15.13 -0.79
C SER A 382 5.78 13.68 -1.09
N PRO A 383 5.31 12.91 -0.09
CA PRO A 383 4.80 11.56 -0.31
C PRO A 383 3.64 11.52 -1.33
N SER A 384 2.82 12.57 -1.40
CA SER A 384 1.74 12.71 -2.39
C SER A 384 2.26 12.82 -3.82
N THR A 385 3.25 13.68 -4.07
CA THR A 385 3.88 13.85 -5.39
C THR A 385 4.59 12.56 -5.79
N TRP A 386 5.34 11.96 -4.86
CA TRP A 386 6.04 10.69 -5.07
C TRP A 386 5.08 9.59 -5.52
N ARG A 387 3.96 9.42 -4.80
CA ARG A 387 2.91 8.45 -5.12
C ARG A 387 2.29 8.71 -6.49
N PHE A 388 1.84 9.94 -6.74
CA PHE A 388 1.17 10.30 -7.98
C PHE A 388 2.03 10.00 -9.21
N LEU A 389 3.32 10.34 -9.14
CA LEU A 389 4.25 10.14 -10.25
C LEU A 389 4.58 8.66 -10.49
N ILE A 390 4.70 7.85 -9.43
CA ILE A 390 4.91 6.39 -9.57
C ILE A 390 3.68 5.72 -10.17
N GLU A 391 2.49 6.01 -9.64
CA GLU A 391 1.22 5.47 -10.17
C GLU A 391 1.02 5.85 -11.64
N GLN A 392 1.43 7.07 -12.03
CA GLN A 392 1.40 7.51 -13.41
C GLN A 392 2.35 6.69 -14.31
N ASP A 393 3.60 6.47 -13.89
CA ASP A 393 4.57 5.68 -14.67
C ASP A 393 4.09 4.22 -14.80
N ILE A 394 3.52 3.61 -13.74
CA ILE A 394 2.89 2.27 -13.78
C ILE A 394 1.78 2.22 -14.83
N ARG A 395 0.87 3.21 -14.84
CA ARG A 395 -0.23 3.31 -15.82
C ARG A 395 0.28 3.46 -17.26
N ILE A 396 1.42 4.10 -17.47
CA ILE A 396 2.04 4.21 -18.81
C ILE A 396 2.50 2.84 -19.28
N PHE A 397 3.15 2.04 -18.42
CA PHE A 397 3.56 0.67 -18.76
C PHE A 397 2.36 -0.25 -19.03
N GLU A 398 1.30 -0.14 -18.24
CA GLU A 398 0.05 -0.90 -18.46
C GLU A 398 -0.55 -0.57 -19.82
N LYS A 399 -0.69 0.72 -20.14
CA LYS A 399 -1.25 1.15 -21.42
C LYS A 399 -0.37 0.76 -22.62
N LEU A 400 0.95 0.78 -22.46
CA LEU A 400 1.88 0.33 -23.51
C LEU A 400 1.64 -1.14 -23.86
N ILE A 401 1.52 -1.99 -22.85
CA ILE A 401 1.32 -3.42 -23.04
C ILE A 401 -0.09 -3.65 -23.59
N GLU A 402 -1.13 -3.03 -23.04
CA GLU A 402 -2.52 -3.18 -23.54
C GLU A 402 -2.69 -2.74 -25.00
N THR A 403 -1.92 -1.75 -25.45
CA THR A 403 -1.97 -1.23 -26.82
C THR A 403 -1.17 -2.09 -27.79
N ASP A 404 -0.18 -2.85 -27.31
CA ASP A 404 0.64 -3.74 -28.11
C ASP A 404 -0.08 -5.05 -28.45
N LYS A 405 -0.62 -5.11 -29.67
CA LYS A 405 -1.31 -6.29 -30.20
C LYS A 405 -0.40 -7.51 -30.43
N THR A 406 0.92 -7.32 -30.52
CA THR A 406 1.88 -8.40 -30.80
C THR A 406 2.35 -9.12 -29.55
N LEU A 407 2.07 -8.55 -28.37
CA LEU A 407 2.54 -9.03 -27.06
C LEU A 407 4.07 -9.04 -26.91
N ASP A 408 4.81 -8.44 -27.84
CA ASP A 408 6.27 -8.45 -27.81
C ASP A 408 6.81 -7.59 -26.65
N THR A 409 6.10 -6.52 -26.27
CA THR A 409 6.39 -5.76 -25.04
C THR A 409 6.20 -6.60 -23.79
N LEU A 410 5.20 -7.48 -23.76
CA LEU A 410 4.96 -8.39 -22.65
C LEU A 410 6.08 -9.44 -22.53
N LYS A 411 6.57 -9.96 -23.66
CA LYS A 411 7.71 -10.91 -23.71
C LYS A 411 9.01 -10.34 -23.14
N ILE A 412 9.18 -9.00 -23.13
CA ILE A 412 10.34 -8.36 -22.48
C ILE A 412 10.30 -8.55 -20.95
N GLU A 413 9.12 -8.48 -20.34
CA GLU A 413 8.95 -8.68 -18.89
C GLU A 413 8.76 -10.17 -18.53
N TYR A 414 8.29 -10.99 -19.48
CA TYR A 414 8.03 -12.43 -19.33
C TYR A 414 8.59 -13.24 -20.52
N PRO A 415 9.92 -13.44 -20.61
CA PRO A 415 10.52 -14.26 -21.66
C PRO A 415 10.15 -15.75 -21.49
N GLU A 416 9.69 -16.39 -22.57
CA GLU A 416 9.21 -17.79 -22.56
C GLU A 416 10.28 -18.83 -22.16
N GLU A 417 11.57 -18.50 -22.31
CA GLU A 417 12.69 -19.47 -22.22
C GLU A 417 13.33 -19.61 -20.83
N ILE A 418 12.96 -18.83 -19.80
CA ILE A 418 13.64 -18.85 -18.50
C ILE A 418 12.84 -19.66 -17.45
N LYS A 419 12.69 -20.96 -17.67
CA LYS A 419 12.25 -21.91 -16.62
C LYS A 419 13.40 -22.52 -15.82
N GLN A 420 14.67 -22.22 -16.14
CA GLN A 420 15.81 -22.99 -15.61
C GLN A 420 16.82 -22.26 -14.70
N MET A 421 16.72 -20.95 -14.43
CA MET A 421 17.59 -20.30 -13.43
C MET A 421 16.87 -19.20 -12.61
N PRO A 422 16.58 -19.43 -11.32
CA PRO A 422 15.90 -18.45 -10.44
C PRO A 422 16.75 -17.23 -10.06
N PHE A 423 18.08 -17.30 -10.17
CA PHE A 423 19.00 -16.33 -9.54
C PHE A 423 19.31 -15.07 -10.37
N LEU A 424 18.77 -14.95 -11.58
CA LEU A 424 19.06 -13.85 -12.53
C LEU A 424 17.79 -13.21 -13.11
N ARG A 425 16.73 -13.05 -12.31
CA ARG A 425 15.60 -12.18 -12.70
C ARG A 425 16.03 -10.73 -12.53
N ASP A 426 16.21 -10.01 -13.63
CA ASP A 426 16.13 -8.55 -13.61
C ASP A 426 14.77 -8.15 -13.01
N GLU A 427 14.78 -7.27 -12.01
CA GLU A 427 13.55 -6.79 -11.37
C GLU A 427 12.60 -6.19 -12.41
N LYS A 428 11.35 -6.67 -12.45
CA LYS A 428 10.33 -6.16 -13.37
C LYS A 428 10.08 -4.69 -13.10
N ILE A 429 9.85 -3.89 -14.14
CA ILE A 429 9.83 -2.42 -13.97
C ILE A 429 8.70 -1.95 -13.05
N ARG A 430 7.52 -2.59 -13.11
CA ARG A 430 6.40 -2.25 -12.22
C ARG A 430 6.66 -2.67 -10.77
N GLU A 431 7.33 -3.81 -10.56
CA GLU A 431 7.74 -4.29 -9.23
C GLU A 431 8.76 -3.31 -8.61
N PHE A 432 9.77 -2.90 -9.38
CA PHE A 432 10.74 -1.85 -9.01
C PHE A 432 10.06 -0.53 -8.61
N LEU A 433 9.14 -0.03 -9.45
CA LEU A 433 8.40 1.20 -9.18
C LEU A 433 7.57 1.10 -7.90
N PHE A 434 6.89 -0.03 -7.68
CA PHE A 434 6.10 -0.22 -6.47
C PHE A 434 6.96 -0.36 -5.21
N ASN A 435 8.11 -1.03 -5.30
CA ASN A 435 9.10 -1.08 -4.21
C ASN A 435 9.59 0.32 -3.83
N LEU A 436 9.84 1.20 -4.81
CA LEU A 436 10.19 2.60 -4.55
C LEU A 436 9.08 3.38 -3.86
N LEU A 437 7.81 3.10 -4.20
CA LEU A 437 6.65 3.73 -3.54
C LEU A 437 6.58 3.32 -2.08
N ILE A 438 6.61 2.01 -1.82
CA ILE A 438 6.43 1.46 -0.48
C ILE A 438 7.59 1.81 0.45
N ASN A 439 8.80 2.02 -0.08
CA ASN A 439 9.98 2.35 0.72
C ASN A 439 10.11 3.85 1.05
N LYS A 440 9.26 4.72 0.50
CA LYS A 440 9.27 6.15 0.80
C LYS A 440 8.70 6.43 2.20
N GLU A 441 9.48 7.13 3.02
CA GLU A 441 9.03 7.60 4.34
C GLU A 441 7.86 8.59 4.23
N GLY A 442 6.90 8.43 5.14
CA GLY A 442 5.68 9.26 5.22
C GLY A 442 4.56 8.83 4.27
N ILE A 443 4.73 7.74 3.51
CA ILE A 443 3.64 7.16 2.71
C ILE A 443 2.58 6.54 3.61
N ASP A 444 1.34 6.94 3.36
CA ASP A 444 0.15 6.35 3.97
C ASP A 444 -0.16 5.00 3.31
N LEU A 445 0.34 3.92 3.92
CA LEU A 445 0.18 2.55 3.43
C LEU A 445 -1.30 2.11 3.43
N ASP A 446 -2.14 2.66 4.30
CA ASP A 446 -3.58 2.39 4.32
C ASP A 446 -4.26 2.87 3.03
N LYS A 447 -3.91 4.07 2.57
CA LYS A 447 -4.38 4.55 1.26
C LYS A 447 -3.82 3.77 0.08
N VAL A 448 -2.65 3.15 0.21
CA VAL A 448 -2.07 2.30 -0.84
C VAL A 448 -2.80 0.96 -0.87
N LEU A 449 -3.01 0.34 0.29
CA LEU A 449 -3.79 -0.91 0.44
C LEU A 449 -5.21 -0.74 -0.08
N LYS A 450 -5.86 0.40 0.21
CA LYS A 450 -7.20 0.69 -0.31
C LYS A 450 -7.22 0.73 -1.84
N SER A 451 -6.24 1.38 -2.47
CA SER A 451 -6.11 1.41 -3.93
C SER A 451 -5.91 0.02 -4.51
N VAL A 452 -5.02 -0.79 -3.92
CA VAL A 452 -4.79 -2.18 -4.33
C VAL A 452 -6.08 -3.00 -4.19
N SER A 453 -6.81 -2.81 -3.10
CA SER A 453 -8.06 -3.52 -2.84
C SER A 453 -9.17 -3.14 -3.83
N GLU A 454 -9.25 -1.87 -4.22
CA GLU A 454 -10.17 -1.39 -5.26
C GLU A 454 -9.81 -1.99 -6.64
N GLU A 455 -8.52 -2.05 -6.98
CA GLU A 455 -8.06 -2.69 -8.22
C GLU A 455 -8.34 -4.21 -8.22
N ILE A 456 -8.15 -4.89 -7.09
CA ILE A 456 -8.52 -6.31 -6.93
C ILE A 456 -10.04 -6.47 -7.13
N ARG A 457 -10.86 -5.60 -6.55
CA ARG A 457 -12.32 -5.65 -6.70
C ARG A 457 -12.75 -5.51 -8.17
N GLU A 458 -12.12 -4.62 -8.92
CA GLU A 458 -12.43 -4.36 -10.33
C GLU A 458 -11.84 -5.41 -11.29
N PHE A 459 -10.96 -6.28 -10.79
CA PHE A 459 -10.30 -7.30 -11.58
C PHE A 459 -11.23 -8.48 -11.90
N HIS A 460 -11.86 -8.45 -13.07
CA HIS A 460 -12.70 -9.54 -13.55
C HIS A 460 -12.00 -10.37 -14.63
N GLY A 461 -11.99 -11.70 -14.46
CA GLY A 461 -11.37 -12.62 -15.39
C GLY A 461 -12.16 -12.78 -16.69
N LYS A 462 -11.51 -12.50 -17.83
CA LYS A 462 -11.76 -13.23 -19.06
C LYS A 462 -10.69 -14.31 -19.17
N THR A 463 -11.09 -15.56 -18.91
CA THR A 463 -10.26 -16.75 -19.07
C THR A 463 -9.61 -16.77 -20.46
N THR A 464 -8.27 -16.93 -20.52
CA THR A 464 -7.36 -17.11 -21.69
C THR A 464 -6.49 -15.94 -22.21
N ASN A 465 -6.30 -14.83 -21.49
CA ASN A 465 -5.39 -13.77 -21.97
C ASN A 465 -4.11 -13.65 -21.13
N GLN A 466 -2.91 -13.66 -21.75
CA GLN A 466 -1.61 -13.47 -21.06
C GLN A 466 -1.55 -12.14 -20.25
N PHE A 467 -2.35 -11.14 -20.64
CA PHE A 467 -2.59 -9.92 -19.88
C PHE A 467 -3.20 -10.14 -18.49
N PHE A 468 -4.07 -11.14 -18.34
CA PHE A 468 -4.68 -11.47 -17.06
C PHE A 468 -3.62 -11.94 -16.06
N GLU A 469 -2.74 -12.86 -16.50
CA GLU A 469 -1.60 -13.33 -15.69
C GLU A 469 -0.65 -12.19 -15.37
N TYR A 470 -0.33 -11.35 -16.36
CA TYR A 470 0.51 -10.15 -16.18
C TYR A 470 0.00 -9.20 -15.09
N THR A 471 -1.31 -8.94 -15.07
CA THR A 471 -1.94 -8.05 -14.07
C THR A 471 -2.10 -8.75 -12.73
N TYR A 472 -2.52 -10.02 -12.72
CA TYR A 472 -2.65 -10.83 -11.51
C TYR A 472 -1.32 -10.93 -10.76
N ASP A 473 -0.23 -11.26 -11.44
CA ASP A 473 1.11 -11.37 -10.84
C ASP A 473 1.54 -10.06 -10.18
N PHE A 474 1.24 -8.93 -10.80
CA PHE A 474 1.56 -7.62 -10.24
C PHE A 474 0.67 -7.26 -9.05
N LEU A 475 -0.64 -7.54 -9.10
CA LEU A 475 -1.53 -7.35 -7.94
C LEU A 475 -1.11 -8.24 -6.76
N LYS A 476 -0.76 -9.50 -7.04
CA LYS A 476 -0.21 -10.43 -6.05
C LYS A 476 1.07 -9.87 -5.44
N PHE A 477 2.03 -9.44 -6.26
CA PHE A 477 3.26 -8.80 -5.78
C PHE A 477 2.97 -7.60 -4.89
N ARG A 478 2.08 -6.69 -5.32
CA ARG A 478 1.74 -5.49 -4.55
C ARG A 478 1.18 -5.82 -3.18
N LEU A 479 0.19 -6.72 -3.13
CA LEU A 479 -0.44 -7.11 -1.88
C LEU A 479 0.56 -7.83 -0.96
N VAL A 480 1.32 -8.79 -1.48
CA VAL A 480 2.36 -9.50 -0.70
C VAL A 480 3.39 -8.55 -0.11
N THR A 481 3.91 -7.60 -0.89
CA THR A 481 4.89 -6.61 -0.39
C THR A 481 4.30 -5.70 0.70
N ILE A 482 3.01 -5.35 0.62
CA ILE A 482 2.31 -4.64 1.70
C ILE A 482 2.20 -5.53 2.94
N LEU A 483 1.83 -6.80 2.77
CA LEU A 483 1.68 -7.76 3.87
C LEU A 483 3.01 -8.05 4.57
N ASP A 484 4.12 -8.19 3.82
CA ASP A 484 5.46 -8.37 4.42
C ASP A 484 5.84 -7.15 5.29
N LYS A 485 5.48 -5.93 4.87
CA LYS A 485 5.67 -4.72 5.70
C LYS A 485 4.71 -4.63 6.87
N TYR A 486 3.47 -5.08 6.70
CA TYR A 486 2.50 -5.14 7.77
C TYR A 486 2.99 -6.10 8.86
N GLU A 487 3.37 -7.33 8.51
CA GLU A 487 3.84 -8.35 9.45
C GLU A 487 5.11 -7.93 10.20
N ASN A 488 6.10 -7.37 9.48
CA ASN A 488 7.43 -7.06 10.05
C ASN A 488 7.59 -5.63 10.56
N GLY A 489 6.69 -4.71 10.19
CA GLY A 489 6.81 -3.28 10.48
C GLY A 489 5.94 -2.82 11.67
N ASN A 490 6.19 -1.60 12.15
CA ASN A 490 5.33 -0.91 13.12
C ASN A 490 4.17 -0.15 12.44
N VAL A 491 3.62 -0.72 11.38
CA VAL A 491 2.53 -0.11 10.60
C VAL A 491 1.23 -0.81 10.97
N ASP A 492 0.24 -0.06 11.43
CA ASP A 492 -1.13 -0.55 11.57
C ASP A 492 -1.87 -0.30 10.27
N LEU A 493 -2.52 -1.34 9.75
CA LEU A 493 -3.30 -1.28 8.51
C LEU A 493 -4.74 -1.69 8.78
N SER A 494 -5.66 -0.98 8.13
CA SER A 494 -7.08 -1.29 8.09
C SER A 494 -7.33 -2.35 7.01
N LEU A 495 -7.19 -3.62 7.37
CA LEU A 495 -7.44 -4.72 6.45
C LEU A 495 -8.92 -4.75 5.99
N PRO A 496 -9.19 -5.18 4.74
CA PRO A 496 -10.55 -5.34 4.23
C PRO A 496 -11.43 -6.23 5.11
N LYS A 497 -12.72 -5.90 5.14
CA LYS A 497 -13.76 -6.72 5.77
C LYS A 497 -14.81 -7.03 4.72
N PHE A 498 -15.03 -8.32 4.48
CA PHE A 498 -15.99 -8.79 3.48
C PHE A 498 -17.33 -9.12 4.11
N GLN A 499 -18.38 -9.06 3.27
CA GLN A 499 -19.71 -9.53 3.62
C GLN A 499 -19.70 -11.04 3.94
N ARG A 500 -20.58 -11.45 4.84
CA ARG A 500 -20.73 -12.85 5.25
C ARG A 500 -21.65 -13.59 4.31
N LEU A 501 -21.50 -14.90 4.21
CA LEU A 501 -22.35 -15.73 3.36
C LEU A 501 -23.83 -15.70 3.78
N SER A 502 -24.10 -15.44 5.07
CA SER A 502 -25.45 -15.27 5.61
C SER A 502 -26.13 -13.95 5.21
N ASP A 503 -25.41 -13.00 4.61
CA ASP A 503 -25.96 -11.69 4.29
C ASP A 503 -26.87 -11.78 3.04
N TYR A 504 -28.00 -11.05 3.07
CA TYR A 504 -29.15 -11.21 2.16
C TYR A 504 -28.84 -11.10 0.64
N ASN A 505 -27.68 -10.56 0.26
CA ASN A 505 -27.31 -10.27 -1.12
C ASN A 505 -26.13 -11.10 -1.66
N VAL A 506 -25.59 -12.02 -0.86
CA VAL A 506 -24.35 -12.74 -1.22
C VAL A 506 -24.62 -13.95 -2.12
N PHE A 507 -25.83 -14.51 -2.09
CA PHE A 507 -26.25 -15.57 -3.02
C PHE A 507 -27.30 -15.08 -4.01
N GLN A 508 -27.06 -15.33 -5.30
CA GLN A 508 -28.04 -15.15 -6.36
C GLN A 508 -28.07 -16.43 -7.21
N ASN A 509 -29.27 -16.98 -7.46
CA ASN A 509 -29.45 -18.22 -8.24
C ASN A 509 -28.58 -19.41 -7.77
N SER A 510 -28.40 -19.58 -6.46
CA SER A 510 -27.56 -20.63 -5.86
C SER A 510 -26.05 -20.51 -6.15
N GLU A 511 -25.60 -19.39 -6.72
CA GLU A 511 -24.18 -19.06 -6.88
C GLU A 511 -23.81 -17.90 -5.97
N ARG A 512 -22.56 -17.91 -5.50
CA ARG A 512 -22.01 -16.80 -4.74
C ARG A 512 -21.76 -15.61 -5.67
N ASN A 513 -22.34 -14.47 -5.33
CA ASN A 513 -22.09 -13.20 -5.98
C ASN A 513 -20.87 -12.52 -5.33
N ASP A 514 -19.67 -12.79 -5.85
CA ASP A 514 -18.42 -12.18 -5.35
C ASP A 514 -18.14 -10.81 -5.99
N TYR A 515 -19.07 -9.86 -5.86
CA TYR A 515 -18.90 -8.49 -6.38
C TYR A 515 -17.68 -7.77 -5.78
N GLU A 516 -17.30 -8.14 -4.56
CA GLU A 516 -16.14 -7.57 -3.87
C GLU A 516 -14.81 -8.22 -4.31
N ASN A 517 -14.85 -9.24 -5.18
CA ASN A 517 -13.73 -10.10 -5.57
C ASN A 517 -12.90 -10.59 -4.37
N SER A 518 -13.60 -10.87 -3.28
CA SER A 518 -13.02 -11.28 -2.00
C SER A 518 -12.34 -12.64 -2.10
N MET A 519 -12.75 -13.50 -3.05
CA MET A 519 -12.07 -14.76 -3.35
C MET A 519 -10.64 -14.51 -3.80
N LEU A 520 -10.41 -13.52 -4.68
CA LEU A 520 -9.08 -13.23 -5.20
C LEU A 520 -8.16 -12.64 -4.13
N TYR A 521 -8.66 -11.67 -3.36
CA TYR A 521 -7.93 -11.12 -2.21
C TYR A 521 -7.55 -12.24 -1.23
N SER A 522 -8.53 -13.06 -0.85
CA SER A 522 -8.33 -14.12 0.14
C SER A 522 -7.39 -15.21 -0.38
N LYS A 523 -7.42 -15.51 -1.69
CA LYS A 523 -6.45 -16.40 -2.34
C LYS A 523 -5.01 -15.92 -2.18
N ILE A 524 -4.76 -14.65 -2.48
CA ILE A 524 -3.41 -14.09 -2.37
C ILE A 524 -2.93 -14.11 -0.91
N CYS A 525 -3.80 -13.73 0.03
CA CYS A 525 -3.50 -13.74 1.45
C CYS A 525 -3.31 -15.16 2.00
N PHE A 526 -4.10 -16.14 1.54
CA PHE A 526 -3.94 -17.54 1.91
C PHE A 526 -2.58 -18.08 1.46
N ASN A 527 -2.20 -17.85 0.20
CA ASN A 527 -0.91 -18.28 -0.33
C ASN A 527 0.27 -17.56 0.34
N TYR A 528 0.04 -16.37 0.90
CA TYR A 528 1.02 -15.68 1.74
C TYR A 528 1.16 -16.35 3.12
N LEU A 529 0.05 -16.80 3.71
CA LEU A 529 -0.01 -17.46 5.02
C LEU A 529 0.42 -18.94 4.98
N ASP A 530 0.34 -19.61 3.84
CA ASP A 530 0.68 -21.04 3.65
C ASP A 530 2.20 -21.33 3.71
N ARG A 531 2.91 -20.67 4.63
CA ARG A 531 4.34 -20.90 4.90
C ARG A 531 4.57 -22.02 5.93
N GLY A 532 3.55 -22.83 6.23
CA GLY A 532 3.58 -23.91 7.24
C GLY A 532 2.86 -23.54 8.54
N ARG A 533 3.42 -23.96 9.68
CA ARG A 533 2.84 -23.75 11.02
C ARG A 533 2.99 -22.28 11.44
N ILE A 534 1.90 -21.69 11.91
CA ILE A 534 1.88 -20.30 12.38
C ILE A 534 2.36 -20.21 13.83
N GLU A 535 2.98 -19.07 14.18
CA GLU A 535 3.40 -18.74 15.55
C GLU A 535 2.23 -18.81 16.56
N ASP A 536 2.55 -19.13 17.82
CA ASP A 536 1.57 -19.24 18.90
C ASP A 536 0.97 -17.88 19.30
N PHE A 537 -0.37 -17.80 19.32
CA PHE A 537 -1.16 -16.63 19.67
C PHE A 537 -1.41 -16.50 21.18
N SER A 538 -1.13 -17.53 21.98
CA SER A 538 -1.43 -17.58 23.42
C SER A 538 -0.80 -16.42 24.21
N GLN A 539 0.34 -15.92 23.74
CA GLN A 539 1.08 -14.81 24.36
C GLN A 539 0.89 -13.46 23.66
N SER A 540 0.01 -13.34 22.68
CA SER A 540 -0.14 -12.14 21.84
C SER A 540 -0.52 -10.86 22.60
N LYS A 541 -0.97 -10.94 23.87
CA LYS A 541 -1.21 -9.77 24.72
C LYS A 541 0.10 -9.16 25.23
N ILE A 542 0.33 -7.90 24.87
CA ILE A 542 1.47 -7.10 25.34
C ILE A 542 1.31 -6.74 26.81
N LYS A 543 2.31 -7.06 27.63
CA LYS A 543 2.40 -6.70 29.06
C LYS A 543 3.40 -5.55 29.25
N LYS A 544 3.20 -4.76 30.30
CA LYS A 544 4.01 -3.56 30.59
C LYS A 544 5.52 -3.86 30.73
N PHE A 545 5.88 -5.06 31.19
CA PHE A 545 7.25 -5.50 31.43
C PHE A 545 7.87 -6.32 30.28
N ASP A 546 7.17 -6.49 29.16
CA ASP A 546 7.74 -7.18 27.99
C ASP A 546 8.92 -6.38 27.42
N ASN A 547 10.00 -7.06 27.08
CA ASN A 547 11.13 -6.47 26.37
C ASN A 547 10.77 -6.20 24.88
N ASP A 548 11.63 -5.46 24.17
CA ASP A 548 11.33 -5.01 22.80
C ASP A 548 11.18 -6.16 21.80
N GLU A 549 11.93 -7.26 21.96
CA GLU A 549 11.81 -8.45 21.09
C GLU A 549 10.50 -9.21 21.34
N GLN A 550 10.13 -9.40 22.61
CA GLN A 550 8.85 -10.02 23.00
C GLN A 550 7.67 -9.20 22.46
N ARG A 551 7.74 -7.86 22.55
CA ARG A 551 6.70 -7.00 21.98
C ARG A 551 6.55 -7.17 20.48
N LYS A 552 7.67 -7.22 19.74
CA LYS A 552 7.65 -7.44 18.29
C LYS A 552 6.99 -8.77 17.92
N HIS A 553 7.35 -9.87 18.58
CA HIS A 553 6.72 -11.17 18.35
C HIS A 553 5.22 -11.15 18.64
N LYS A 554 4.80 -10.52 19.74
CA LYS A 554 3.37 -10.42 20.10
C LYS A 554 2.56 -9.60 19.11
N ILE A 555 3.11 -8.48 18.64
CA ILE A 555 2.49 -7.65 17.59
C ILE A 555 2.36 -8.45 16.30
N LYS A 556 3.42 -9.17 15.90
CA LYS A 556 3.40 -10.03 14.72
C LYS A 556 2.29 -11.09 14.79
N ALA A 557 2.18 -11.79 15.91
CA ALA A 557 1.12 -12.76 16.16
C ALA A 557 -0.29 -12.14 16.06
N GLN A 558 -0.49 -10.94 16.61
CA GLN A 558 -1.76 -10.22 16.50
C GLN A 558 -2.09 -9.85 15.05
N LYS A 559 -1.10 -9.40 14.28
CA LYS A 559 -1.27 -9.04 12.87
C LYS A 559 -1.59 -10.24 11.98
N ILE A 560 -0.98 -11.39 12.23
CA ILE A 560 -1.31 -12.63 11.54
C ILE A 560 -2.77 -13.02 11.84
N LYS A 561 -3.19 -12.92 13.10
CA LYS A 561 -4.59 -13.16 13.51
C LYS A 561 -5.57 -12.21 12.81
N ASP A 562 -5.22 -10.93 12.70
CA ASP A 562 -6.04 -9.94 11.99
C ASP A 562 -6.09 -10.24 10.48
N LEU A 563 -4.98 -10.69 9.88
CA LEU A 563 -4.92 -11.11 8.48
C LEU A 563 -5.82 -12.33 8.20
N ILE A 564 -5.76 -13.36 9.04
CA ILE A 564 -6.66 -14.52 8.95
C ILE A 564 -8.13 -14.06 9.07
N SER A 565 -8.40 -13.12 9.97
CA SER A 565 -9.76 -12.59 10.18
C SER A 565 -10.26 -11.76 8.99
N SER A 566 -9.36 -11.17 8.19
CA SER A 566 -9.68 -10.41 6.97
C SER A 566 -10.03 -11.28 5.77
N LEU A 567 -9.72 -12.58 5.80
CA LEU A 567 -10.13 -13.52 4.75
C LEU A 567 -11.65 -13.65 4.69
N ASN A 568 -12.18 -13.94 3.50
CA ASN A 568 -13.57 -14.38 3.36
C ASN A 568 -13.81 -15.73 4.08
N GLU A 569 -15.07 -16.09 4.31
CA GLU A 569 -15.41 -17.24 5.16
C GLU A 569 -14.90 -18.57 4.59
N GLU A 570 -14.88 -18.73 3.26
CA GLU A 570 -14.39 -19.94 2.60
C GLU A 570 -12.89 -20.15 2.81
N TYR A 571 -12.06 -19.13 2.53
CA TYR A 571 -10.62 -19.20 2.74
C TYR A 571 -10.27 -19.22 4.23
N ARG A 572 -11.03 -18.54 5.08
CA ARG A 572 -10.81 -18.57 6.54
C ARG A 572 -11.08 -19.96 7.09
N LEU A 573 -12.18 -20.61 6.69
CA LEU A 573 -12.47 -22.00 7.08
C LEU A 573 -11.42 -22.96 6.51
N ALA A 574 -11.08 -22.83 5.22
CA ALA A 574 -10.04 -23.65 4.57
C ALA A 574 -8.72 -23.57 5.32
N PHE A 575 -8.29 -22.35 5.70
CA PHE A 575 -7.06 -22.10 6.42
C PHE A 575 -7.03 -22.79 7.79
N MET A 576 -8.10 -22.60 8.59
CA MET A 576 -8.15 -23.21 9.93
C MET A 576 -8.24 -24.74 9.87
N LEU A 577 -9.01 -25.29 8.92
CA LEU A 577 -9.07 -26.74 8.70
C LEU A 577 -7.71 -27.29 8.25
N TYR A 578 -7.03 -26.61 7.33
CA TYR A 578 -5.68 -26.97 6.90
C TYR A 578 -4.70 -27.03 8.08
N GLN A 579 -4.68 -26.03 8.96
CA GLN A 579 -3.83 -26.03 10.16
C GLN A 579 -4.19 -27.18 11.12
N LEU A 580 -5.48 -27.50 11.28
CA LEU A 580 -5.92 -28.66 12.06
C LEU A 580 -5.48 -29.99 11.43
N PHE A 581 -5.49 -30.10 10.10
CA PHE A 581 -5.08 -31.31 9.39
C PHE A 581 -3.56 -31.50 9.34
N TYR A 582 -2.78 -30.42 9.37
CA TYR A 582 -1.33 -30.46 9.21
C TYR A 582 -0.58 -31.15 10.37
N THR A 583 -1.16 -31.18 11.58
CA THR A 583 -0.51 -31.72 12.78
C THR A 583 -0.62 -33.25 12.90
N ASP A 584 0.51 -33.92 13.15
CA ASP A 584 0.63 -35.39 13.19
C ASP A 584 0.06 -36.02 14.48
N ARG A 585 -0.70 -37.10 14.32
CA ARG A 585 -1.21 -37.99 15.38
C ARG A 585 -1.98 -37.24 16.47
N ILE A 586 -1.44 -37.23 17.67
CA ILE A 586 -2.01 -36.65 18.90
C ILE A 586 -1.57 -35.18 19.07
N GLN A 587 -0.69 -34.68 18.19
CA GLN A 587 -0.26 -33.29 18.27
C GLN A 587 -1.42 -32.37 17.87
N TRP A 588 -1.67 -31.41 18.75
CA TRP A 588 -2.60 -30.31 18.54
C TRP A 588 -1.82 -29.04 18.28
N ASP A 589 -2.32 -28.21 17.36
CA ASP A 589 -1.77 -26.88 17.13
C ASP A 589 -1.90 -26.01 18.40
N ASP A 590 -0.98 -25.08 18.60
CA ASP A 590 -0.97 -24.22 19.79
C ASP A 590 -2.07 -23.14 19.71
N ASN A 591 -2.54 -22.82 18.51
CA ASN A 591 -3.60 -21.86 18.25
C ASN A 591 -5.01 -22.48 18.25
N LEU A 592 -5.16 -23.67 18.82
CA LEU A 592 -6.39 -24.45 18.77
C LEU A 592 -7.62 -23.70 19.33
N GLU A 593 -7.46 -22.93 20.41
CA GLU A 593 -8.55 -22.12 21.00
C GLU A 593 -9.09 -21.07 20.01
N PHE A 594 -8.18 -20.46 19.23
CA PHE A 594 -8.55 -19.52 18.19
C PHE A 594 -9.33 -20.20 17.07
N TYR A 595 -8.85 -21.35 16.58
CA TYR A 595 -9.53 -22.10 15.52
C TYR A 595 -10.90 -22.61 15.98
N ASP A 596 -11.01 -23.16 17.19
CA ASP A 596 -12.27 -23.60 17.79
C ASP A 596 -13.30 -22.46 17.81
N THR A 597 -12.88 -21.29 18.31
CA THR A 597 -13.75 -20.11 18.44
C THR A 597 -14.21 -19.58 17.07
N GLU A 598 -13.30 -19.43 16.11
CA GLU A 598 -13.63 -18.84 14.81
C GLU A 598 -14.38 -19.80 13.89
N ILE A 599 -14.05 -21.10 13.87
CA ILE A 599 -14.85 -22.09 13.12
C ILE A 599 -16.26 -22.13 13.68
N LYS A 600 -16.42 -22.16 15.01
CA LYS A 600 -17.74 -22.11 15.65
C LYS A 600 -18.53 -20.86 15.27
N LYS A 601 -17.90 -19.69 15.14
CA LYS A 601 -18.58 -18.48 14.68
C LYS A 601 -19.07 -18.62 13.25
N ILE A 602 -18.25 -19.15 12.35
CA ILE A 602 -18.63 -19.38 10.95
C ILE A 602 -19.79 -20.38 10.84
N MET A 603 -19.75 -21.45 11.64
CA MET A 603 -20.73 -22.55 11.61
C MET A 603 -21.99 -22.29 12.47
N ASN A 604 -22.14 -21.12 13.10
CA ASN A 604 -23.29 -20.80 13.98
C ASN A 604 -24.51 -20.25 13.22
N TYR A 605 -24.48 -20.24 11.89
CA TYR A 605 -25.48 -19.61 11.03
C TYR A 605 -26.32 -20.65 10.27
N ASP A 606 -27.20 -20.19 9.40
CA ASP A 606 -28.19 -21.02 8.71
C ASP A 606 -27.56 -22.23 7.99
N GLU A 607 -28.06 -23.45 8.29
CA GLU A 607 -27.55 -24.71 7.75
C GLU A 607 -27.52 -24.73 6.22
N GLN A 608 -28.36 -23.93 5.56
CA GLN A 608 -28.47 -23.91 4.09
C GLN A 608 -27.15 -23.60 3.37
N TYR A 609 -26.19 -22.92 4.02
CA TYR A 609 -24.91 -22.54 3.39
C TYR A 609 -23.73 -23.42 3.80
N HIS A 610 -23.90 -24.29 4.80
CA HIS A 610 -22.83 -25.12 5.33
C HIS A 610 -22.26 -26.08 4.28
N ASP A 611 -23.10 -26.68 3.45
CA ASP A 611 -22.66 -27.58 2.38
C ASP A 611 -21.84 -26.84 1.31
N TYR A 612 -22.29 -25.63 0.91
CA TYR A 612 -21.53 -24.79 -0.02
C TYR A 612 -20.17 -24.41 0.57
N LEU A 613 -20.18 -23.88 1.79
CA LEU A 613 -18.99 -23.38 2.46
C LEU A 613 -17.93 -24.48 2.61
N PHE A 614 -18.34 -25.68 3.06
CA PHE A 614 -17.42 -26.80 3.17
C PHE A 614 -16.91 -27.27 1.81
N ASP A 615 -17.77 -27.34 0.78
CA ASP A 615 -17.33 -27.73 -0.57
C ASP A 615 -16.30 -26.75 -1.15
N GLN A 616 -16.45 -25.44 -0.92
CA GLN A 616 -15.45 -24.44 -1.30
C GLN A 616 -14.16 -24.59 -0.50
N ALA A 617 -14.25 -24.71 0.84
CA ALA A 617 -13.08 -24.89 1.69
C ALA A 617 -12.29 -26.15 1.31
N LYS A 618 -12.99 -27.25 1.01
CA LYS A 618 -12.42 -28.50 0.48
C LYS A 618 -11.65 -28.26 -0.82
N LYS A 619 -12.28 -27.59 -1.79
CA LYS A 619 -11.63 -27.28 -3.08
C LYS A 619 -10.36 -26.46 -2.88
N ILE A 620 -10.42 -25.43 -2.04
CA ILE A 620 -9.28 -24.56 -1.73
C ILE A 620 -8.13 -25.37 -1.10
N ILE A 621 -8.40 -26.20 -0.08
CA ILE A 621 -7.38 -27.03 0.57
C ILE A 621 -6.70 -27.93 -0.47
N VAL A 622 -7.48 -28.61 -1.32
CA VAL A 622 -6.94 -29.55 -2.31
C VAL A 622 -6.18 -28.84 -3.43
N SER A 623 -6.61 -27.64 -3.87
CA SER A 623 -6.02 -26.96 -5.03
C SER A 623 -4.87 -26.01 -4.70
N GLU A 624 -4.85 -25.43 -3.49
CA GLU A 624 -3.89 -24.37 -3.12
C GLU A 624 -2.82 -24.85 -2.13
N THR A 625 -2.90 -26.07 -1.58
CA THR A 625 -1.91 -26.61 -0.63
C THR A 625 -1.32 -27.94 -1.12
N ASP A 626 -0.09 -28.26 -0.69
CA ASP A 626 0.60 -29.51 -1.02
C ASP A 626 0.23 -30.67 -0.06
N ILE A 627 -0.91 -30.60 0.64
CA ILE A 627 -1.32 -31.61 1.65
C ILE A 627 -2.00 -32.84 1.03
N ASP A 628 -2.17 -32.89 -0.29
CA ASP A 628 -2.87 -33.97 -1.02
C ASP A 628 -2.32 -35.37 -0.71
N HIS A 629 -1.00 -35.49 -0.50
CA HIS A 629 -0.31 -36.71 -0.08
C HIS A 629 -0.75 -37.22 1.31
N ARG A 630 -1.34 -36.36 2.13
CA ARG A 630 -1.85 -36.65 3.49
C ARG A 630 -3.36 -36.54 3.60
N ILE A 631 -4.03 -35.65 2.87
CA ILE A 631 -5.46 -35.35 2.98
C ILE A 631 -6.02 -35.26 1.56
N THR A 632 -6.76 -36.30 1.17
CA THR A 632 -7.33 -36.38 -0.18
C THR A 632 -8.72 -35.76 -0.23
N GLU A 633 -9.18 -35.38 -1.43
CA GLU A 633 -10.57 -34.96 -1.63
C GLU A 633 -11.56 -36.02 -1.12
N MET A 634 -11.27 -37.31 -1.36
CA MET A 634 -12.08 -38.42 -0.86
C MET A 634 -12.16 -38.46 0.67
N PHE A 635 -11.06 -38.16 1.37
CA PHE A 635 -11.05 -38.07 2.82
C PHE A 635 -11.96 -36.95 3.31
N LEU A 636 -11.85 -35.75 2.74
CA LEU A 636 -12.67 -34.58 3.12
C LEU A 636 -14.16 -34.82 2.82
N ASP A 637 -14.47 -35.48 1.70
CA ASP A 637 -15.83 -35.89 1.36
C ASP A 637 -16.42 -36.86 2.39
N LYS A 638 -15.65 -37.86 2.83
CA LYS A 638 -16.06 -38.79 3.90
C LYS A 638 -16.22 -38.05 5.23
N LEU A 639 -15.29 -37.14 5.55
CA LEU A 639 -15.31 -36.35 6.78
C LEU A 639 -16.62 -35.56 6.87
N TRP A 640 -17.05 -34.93 5.78
CA TRP A 640 -18.30 -34.19 5.74
C TRP A 640 -19.54 -35.07 5.77
N LYS A 641 -19.65 -36.05 4.87
CA LYS A 641 -20.88 -36.86 4.71
C LYS A 641 -21.21 -37.68 5.95
N THR A 642 -20.19 -38.17 6.64
CA THR A 642 -20.35 -39.09 7.77
C THR A 642 -20.44 -38.38 9.14
N ARG A 643 -20.38 -37.04 9.17
CA ARG A 643 -20.28 -36.23 10.41
C ARG A 643 -21.41 -36.43 11.42
N ASN A 644 -22.60 -36.81 10.94
CA ASN A 644 -23.80 -37.04 11.74
C ASN A 644 -24.15 -38.53 11.89
N GLU A 645 -23.32 -39.44 11.37
CA GLU A 645 -23.58 -40.88 11.48
C GLU A 645 -23.41 -41.38 12.91
N THR A 646 -24.23 -42.37 13.27
CA THR A 646 -24.08 -43.15 14.50
C THR A 646 -23.02 -44.22 14.33
N ILE A 647 -22.02 -44.21 15.20
CA ILE A 647 -20.88 -45.13 15.22
C ILE A 647 -21.26 -46.36 16.04
N LYS A 648 -21.35 -47.52 15.39
CA LYS A 648 -21.67 -48.81 16.04
C LYS A 648 -20.44 -49.57 16.53
N ASP A 649 -19.30 -49.36 15.87
CA ASP A 649 -18.03 -49.97 16.20
C ASP A 649 -16.86 -49.07 15.77
N PHE A 650 -15.68 -49.30 16.36
CA PHE A 650 -14.47 -48.52 16.07
C PHE A 650 -13.87 -48.78 14.69
N SER A 651 -14.27 -49.85 13.99
CA SER A 651 -13.89 -50.04 12.58
C SER A 651 -14.56 -49.03 11.65
N TRP A 652 -15.55 -48.26 12.12
CA TRP A 652 -16.07 -47.10 11.40
C TRP A 652 -14.97 -46.08 11.04
N PHE A 653 -13.95 -45.91 11.87
CA PHE A 653 -12.83 -45.01 11.56
C PHE A 653 -11.90 -45.55 10.47
N ASP A 654 -11.92 -46.86 10.19
CA ASP A 654 -11.05 -47.48 9.18
C ASP A 654 -11.37 -46.97 7.76
N GLN A 655 -12.55 -46.36 7.55
CA GLN A 655 -12.93 -45.74 6.28
C GLN A 655 -12.06 -44.53 5.90
N PHE A 656 -11.42 -43.91 6.89
CA PHE A 656 -10.46 -42.84 6.68
C PHE A 656 -9.07 -43.40 6.33
N GLY A 657 -8.80 -44.69 6.57
CA GLY A 657 -7.54 -45.33 6.19
C GLY A 657 -6.35 -44.95 7.08
N GLU A 658 -5.27 -45.72 6.97
CA GLU A 658 -4.05 -45.55 7.79
C GLU A 658 -3.06 -44.52 7.20
N GLN A 659 -3.32 -44.04 5.98
CA GLN A 659 -2.44 -43.09 5.27
C GLN A 659 -2.48 -41.68 5.88
N HIS A 660 -3.53 -41.36 6.62
CA HIS A 660 -3.69 -40.08 7.28
C HIS A 660 -3.17 -40.22 8.71
N LEU A 661 -2.12 -39.51 9.07
CA LEU A 661 -1.50 -39.56 10.40
C LEU A 661 -2.42 -39.01 11.51
N MET A 662 -3.72 -38.82 11.27
CA MET A 662 -4.67 -38.21 12.19
C MET A 662 -5.33 -39.26 13.10
N SER A 663 -5.52 -38.92 14.37
CA SER A 663 -6.19 -39.82 15.32
C SER A 663 -7.71 -39.93 15.10
N ASP A 664 -8.29 -41.05 15.53
CA ASP A 664 -9.73 -41.30 15.53
C ASP A 664 -10.50 -40.17 16.26
N PHE A 665 -9.94 -39.68 17.38
CA PHE A 665 -10.55 -38.59 18.16
C PHE A 665 -10.52 -37.26 17.43
N LYS A 666 -9.41 -36.92 16.76
CA LYS A 666 -9.28 -35.67 16.01
C LYS A 666 -10.23 -35.59 14.82
N ILE A 667 -10.46 -36.71 14.13
CA ILE A 667 -11.51 -36.81 13.09
C ILE A 667 -12.87 -36.45 13.68
N MET A 668 -13.23 -37.06 14.81
CA MET A 668 -14.51 -36.80 15.47
C MET A 668 -14.63 -35.36 15.99
N TYR A 669 -13.54 -34.78 16.49
CA TYR A 669 -13.48 -33.39 16.93
C TYR A 669 -13.72 -32.40 15.78
N ILE A 670 -13.04 -32.59 14.65
CA ILE A 670 -13.22 -31.74 13.46
C ILE A 670 -14.65 -31.89 12.91
N GLN A 671 -15.18 -33.11 12.86
CA GLN A 671 -16.58 -33.33 12.47
C GLN A 671 -17.55 -32.59 13.39
N TRP A 672 -17.31 -32.58 14.70
CA TRP A 672 -18.14 -31.83 15.64
C TRP A 672 -18.08 -30.32 15.41
N LEU A 673 -16.89 -29.73 15.19
CA LEU A 673 -16.75 -28.31 14.85
C LEU A 673 -17.58 -27.93 13.61
N LEU A 674 -17.61 -28.83 12.63
CA LEU A 674 -18.34 -28.69 11.37
C LEU A 674 -19.84 -29.03 11.45
N SER A 675 -20.32 -29.58 12.56
CA SER A 675 -21.69 -30.13 12.66
C SER A 675 -22.64 -29.31 13.53
N ARG A 676 -22.28 -28.10 13.99
CA ARG A 676 -22.97 -27.42 15.11
C ARG A 676 -24.46 -27.09 14.84
N LYS A 677 -25.29 -28.10 15.03
CA LYS A 677 -26.63 -28.07 15.59
C LYS A 677 -26.45 -28.24 17.09
N GLU A 678 -26.68 -27.19 17.87
CA GLU A 678 -26.88 -27.37 19.30
C GLU A 678 -28.26 -27.99 19.49
N ASP A 679 -28.33 -29.31 19.37
CA ASP A 679 -29.50 -30.03 19.84
C ASP A 679 -29.70 -29.64 21.31
N SER A 680 -30.92 -29.26 21.69
CA SER A 680 -31.27 -28.93 23.08
C SER A 680 -30.92 -30.06 24.06
N TYR A 681 -30.73 -31.26 23.51
CA TYR A 681 -30.21 -32.45 24.15
C TYR A 681 -29.15 -33.06 23.21
N PRO A 682 -27.83 -32.91 23.49
CA PRO A 682 -26.76 -33.53 22.70
C PRO A 682 -27.00 -35.04 22.53
N LYS A 683 -26.30 -35.80 21.70
CA LYS A 683 -26.42 -37.29 21.69
C LYS A 683 -25.06 -37.92 21.50
N SER A 684 -24.81 -39.03 22.21
CA SER A 684 -23.64 -39.84 21.93
C SER A 684 -23.72 -40.28 20.47
N ARG A 685 -22.65 -40.03 19.71
CA ARG A 685 -22.52 -40.60 18.37
C ARG A 685 -22.27 -42.09 18.43
N PHE A 686 -21.85 -42.63 19.57
CA PHE A 686 -21.66 -44.06 19.75
C PHE A 686 -22.95 -44.75 20.18
N ASN A 687 -23.30 -45.83 19.48
CA ASN A 687 -24.30 -46.80 19.89
C ASN A 687 -23.71 -48.21 19.75
N ILE A 688 -22.75 -48.52 20.62
CA ILE A 688 -22.08 -49.80 20.60
C ILE A 688 -23.00 -50.81 21.28
N GLU A 689 -23.68 -51.66 20.49
CA GLU A 689 -24.57 -52.69 21.01
C GLU A 689 -23.89 -53.49 22.14
N ARG A 690 -24.69 -53.85 23.15
CA ARG A 690 -24.23 -54.63 24.32
C ARG A 690 -23.61 -55.97 23.89
N ASP A 691 -24.02 -56.48 22.74
CA ASP A 691 -23.48 -57.68 22.08
C ASP A 691 -22.51 -57.32 20.95
N PHE A 692 -21.39 -56.67 21.28
CA PHE A 692 -20.14 -57.10 20.62
C PHE A 692 -20.08 -58.61 20.85
N PRO A 693 -19.86 -59.49 19.85
CA PRO A 693 -20.15 -60.92 19.99
C PRO A 693 -19.23 -61.59 21.02
N ILE A 694 -19.58 -61.47 22.30
CA ILE A 694 -19.07 -62.23 23.45
C ILE A 694 -19.57 -63.68 23.36
N LYS A 695 -20.40 -64.04 22.37
CA LYS A 695 -20.61 -65.46 22.01
C LYS A 695 -19.29 -66.14 21.63
N VAL A 696 -18.33 -65.39 21.08
CA VAL A 696 -16.96 -65.87 20.87
C VAL A 696 -16.24 -65.95 22.22
N CYS A 697 -16.23 -64.88 23.04
CA CYS A 697 -15.52 -64.87 24.32
C CYS A 697 -16.04 -65.86 25.38
N LYS A 698 -17.34 -66.11 25.54
CA LYS A 698 -17.84 -67.09 26.53
C LYS A 698 -17.60 -68.54 26.11
N SER A 699 -17.69 -68.86 24.81
CA SER A 699 -17.35 -70.20 24.32
C SER A 699 -15.84 -70.43 24.24
N LEU A 700 -15.03 -69.38 24.06
CA LEU A 700 -13.56 -69.44 24.10
C LEU A 700 -12.97 -69.38 25.50
N VAL A 701 -13.48 -68.60 26.45
CA VAL A 701 -13.03 -68.67 27.85
C VAL A 701 -13.31 -70.07 28.43
N GLY A 702 -14.38 -70.72 27.98
CA GLY A 702 -14.63 -72.15 28.25
C GLY A 702 -13.59 -73.09 27.64
N LYS A 703 -13.01 -72.76 26.47
CA LYS A 703 -11.92 -73.53 25.83
C LYS A 703 -10.52 -73.18 26.38
N ILE A 704 -10.30 -71.95 26.82
CA ILE A 704 -9.03 -71.40 27.35
C ILE A 704 -8.80 -71.84 28.80
N LYS A 705 -9.86 -72.18 29.55
CA LYS A 705 -9.74 -72.81 30.89
C LYS A 705 -9.39 -74.31 30.84
N GLY A 706 -9.37 -74.93 29.65
CA GLY A 706 -8.81 -76.28 29.47
C GLY A 706 -7.30 -76.20 29.26
N ASN A 707 -6.54 -76.94 30.06
CA ASN A 707 -5.07 -77.03 30.00
C ASN A 707 -4.55 -77.58 28.65
N GLY A 708 -4.54 -76.76 27.60
CA GLY A 708 -3.97 -77.11 26.29
C GLY A 708 -3.27 -75.92 25.63
N GLU A 709 -2.16 -76.19 24.94
CA GLU A 709 -1.35 -75.19 24.22
C GLU A 709 -2.18 -74.39 23.20
N MET A 710 -2.00 -73.06 23.22
CA MET A 710 -2.74 -72.10 22.40
C MET A 710 -2.29 -72.15 20.93
N SER A 711 -3.23 -72.13 19.97
CA SER A 711 -2.88 -72.10 18.54
C SER A 711 -2.50 -70.68 18.07
N VAL A 712 -1.69 -70.58 17.00
CA VAL A 712 -1.25 -69.30 16.40
C VAL A 712 -2.43 -68.41 15.95
N LYS A 713 -3.57 -69.01 15.56
CA LYS A 713 -4.79 -68.26 15.23
C LYS A 713 -5.42 -67.59 16.46
N ASP A 714 -5.35 -68.22 17.62
CA ASP A 714 -5.90 -67.68 18.88
C ASP A 714 -5.06 -66.50 19.40
N LEU A 715 -3.74 -66.54 19.22
CA LEU A 715 -2.82 -65.41 19.51
C LEU A 715 -3.08 -64.19 18.62
N ASN A 716 -3.30 -64.40 17.32
CA ASN A 716 -3.58 -63.32 16.36
C ASN A 716 -4.94 -62.66 16.63
N LEU A 717 -5.94 -63.44 17.05
CA LEU A 717 -7.25 -62.93 17.47
C LEU A 717 -7.16 -62.14 18.79
N LYS A 718 -6.40 -62.64 19.78
CA LYS A 718 -6.14 -61.93 21.05
C LYS A 718 -5.43 -60.60 20.81
N TRP A 719 -4.46 -60.57 19.91
CA TRP A 719 -3.76 -59.34 19.50
C TRP A 719 -4.72 -58.34 18.84
N ARG A 720 -5.57 -58.78 17.90
CA ARG A 720 -6.58 -57.91 17.26
C ARG A 720 -7.62 -57.34 18.24
N ILE A 721 -8.04 -58.12 19.25
CA ILE A 721 -8.97 -57.64 20.29
C ILE A 721 -8.27 -56.60 21.17
N ARG A 722 -7.05 -56.90 21.62
CA ARG A 722 -6.23 -55.99 22.42
C ARG A 722 -5.97 -54.68 21.68
N CYS A 723 -5.59 -54.70 20.39
CA CYS A 723 -5.39 -53.49 19.60
C CYS A 723 -6.66 -52.65 19.44
N LYS A 724 -7.86 -53.27 19.44
CA LYS A 724 -9.14 -52.54 19.42
C LYS A 724 -9.47 -51.92 20.78
N GLU A 725 -9.18 -52.60 21.87
CA GLU A 725 -9.35 -52.08 23.24
C GLU A 725 -8.36 -50.94 23.53
N GLU A 726 -7.13 -51.04 23.04
CA GLU A 726 -6.11 -49.98 23.11
C GLU A 726 -6.53 -48.73 22.30
N ARG A 727 -7.11 -48.87 21.08
CA ARG A 727 -7.65 -47.74 20.31
C ARG A 727 -8.75 -46.97 21.06
N LEU A 728 -9.64 -47.69 21.75
CA LEU A 728 -10.68 -47.10 22.60
C LEU A 728 -10.09 -46.29 23.76
N GLY A 729 -9.08 -46.86 24.45
CA GLY A 729 -8.36 -46.18 25.52
C GLY A 729 -7.68 -44.91 25.04
N TYR A 730 -6.94 -44.98 23.93
CA TYR A 730 -6.29 -43.82 23.32
C TYR A 730 -7.26 -42.73 22.90
N PHE A 731 -8.42 -43.10 22.33
CA PHE A 731 -9.46 -42.13 21.98
C PHE A 731 -9.95 -41.34 23.20
N CYS A 732 -10.25 -42.01 24.31
CA CYS A 732 -10.68 -41.35 25.55
C CYS A 732 -9.55 -40.53 26.18
N ARG A 733 -8.31 -41.02 26.12
CA ARG A 733 -7.12 -40.32 26.59
C ARG A 733 -6.91 -39.00 25.85
N GLU A 734 -6.99 -39.03 24.53
CA GLU A 734 -6.82 -37.83 23.70
C GLU A 734 -7.87 -36.75 24.00
N TYR A 735 -9.12 -37.15 24.27
CA TYR A 735 -10.14 -36.22 24.75
C TYR A 735 -9.71 -35.52 26.03
N LEU A 736 -9.23 -36.28 27.03
CA LEU A 736 -8.80 -35.71 28.31
C LEU A 736 -7.62 -34.75 28.12
N ILE A 737 -6.61 -35.16 27.34
CA ILE A 737 -5.48 -34.29 26.97
C ILE A 737 -5.98 -32.99 26.30
N LEU A 738 -7.00 -33.08 25.46
CA LEU A 738 -7.60 -31.90 24.84
C LEU A 738 -8.32 -30.99 25.85
N THR A 739 -8.93 -31.55 26.91
CA THR A 739 -9.55 -30.74 27.97
C THR A 739 -8.55 -29.85 28.70
N ASP A 740 -7.26 -30.23 28.76
CA ASP A 740 -6.20 -29.40 29.35
C ASP A 740 -5.87 -28.17 28.48
N LYS A 741 -6.16 -28.23 27.17
CA LYS A 741 -5.90 -27.14 26.22
C LYS A 741 -7.14 -26.28 25.93
N LEU A 742 -8.34 -26.85 26.10
CA LEU A 742 -9.62 -26.21 25.78
C LEU A 742 -10.64 -26.45 26.89
N ASP A 743 -10.71 -25.53 27.86
CA ASP A 743 -11.69 -25.61 28.95
C ASP A 743 -13.15 -25.71 28.44
N SER A 744 -13.45 -25.13 27.27
CA SER A 744 -14.80 -25.11 26.70
C SER A 744 -15.32 -26.47 26.23
N ILE A 745 -14.47 -27.48 26.09
CA ILE A 745 -14.87 -28.81 25.63
C ILE A 745 -15.38 -29.72 26.77
N PHE A 746 -15.20 -29.29 28.02
CA PHE A 746 -15.61 -30.05 29.20
C PHE A 746 -16.46 -29.19 30.14
N GLU A 747 -17.58 -29.75 30.60
CA GLU A 747 -18.54 -29.04 31.45
C GLU A 747 -18.94 -29.89 32.66
N LYS A 748 -18.87 -29.31 33.87
CA LYS A 748 -19.20 -29.96 35.15
C LYS A 748 -20.69 -29.86 35.53
N TYR A 749 -21.58 -29.63 34.58
CA TYR A 749 -23.01 -29.61 34.85
C TYR A 749 -23.61 -31.02 34.90
N ARG A 750 -24.48 -31.24 35.89
CA ARG A 750 -25.30 -32.45 35.99
C ARG A 750 -26.36 -32.53 34.88
N SER A 751 -26.70 -31.42 34.23
CA SER A 751 -27.72 -31.35 33.18
C SER A 751 -27.12 -31.51 31.79
N TYR A 752 -27.75 -32.37 31.00
CA TYR A 752 -27.33 -32.75 29.65
C TYR A 752 -27.39 -31.63 28.62
N GLY A 753 -28.34 -30.69 28.75
CA GLY A 753 -28.54 -29.59 27.79
C GLY A 753 -27.41 -28.55 27.74
N LYS A 754 -26.34 -28.73 28.54
CA LYS A 754 -25.14 -27.89 28.53
C LYS A 754 -23.87 -28.62 28.07
N LYS A 755 -23.92 -29.96 27.92
CA LYS A 755 -22.76 -30.74 27.44
C LYS A 755 -22.71 -30.71 25.92
N ASN A 756 -21.52 -30.92 25.35
CA ASN A 756 -21.37 -31.10 23.90
C ASN A 756 -21.41 -32.58 23.50
N ASN A 757 -21.67 -32.85 22.21
CA ASN A 757 -21.75 -34.22 21.68
C ASN A 757 -20.47 -35.04 21.87
N ILE A 758 -19.29 -34.40 21.91
CA ILE A 758 -18.01 -35.08 22.13
C ILE A 758 -17.93 -35.59 23.57
N GLN A 759 -18.16 -34.71 24.54
CA GLN A 759 -18.16 -35.06 25.96
C GLN A 759 -19.14 -36.21 26.23
N VAL A 760 -20.38 -36.11 25.72
CA VAL A 760 -21.39 -37.17 25.87
C VAL A 760 -20.93 -38.49 25.26
N SER A 761 -20.26 -38.44 24.11
CA SER A 761 -19.75 -39.63 23.43
C SER A 761 -18.62 -40.30 24.21
N VAL A 762 -17.70 -39.52 24.78
CA VAL A 762 -16.60 -40.05 25.63
C VAL A 762 -17.15 -40.60 26.95
N GLU A 763 -18.09 -39.91 27.58
CA GLU A 763 -18.79 -40.41 28.78
C GLU A 763 -19.49 -41.75 28.49
N TYR A 764 -20.19 -41.87 27.36
CA TYR A 764 -20.80 -43.13 26.93
C TYR A 764 -19.78 -44.26 26.79
N LEU A 765 -18.61 -44.00 26.19
CA LEU A 765 -17.55 -44.99 26.03
C LEU A 765 -16.97 -45.42 27.38
N LEU A 766 -16.64 -44.47 28.26
CA LEU A 766 -16.08 -44.76 29.59
C LEU A 766 -17.07 -45.57 30.45
N HIS A 767 -18.37 -45.28 30.37
CA HIS A 767 -19.42 -46.03 31.09
C HIS A 767 -19.85 -47.33 30.40
N SER A 768 -19.37 -47.62 29.19
CA SER A 768 -19.68 -48.87 28.48
C SER A 768 -19.05 -50.11 29.14
N GLY A 769 -17.99 -49.91 29.93
CA GLY A 769 -17.18 -50.97 30.53
C GLY A 769 -16.30 -51.74 29.52
N LYS A 770 -16.10 -51.19 28.32
CA LYS A 770 -15.23 -51.74 27.26
C LYS A 770 -13.88 -51.02 27.15
N VAL A 771 -13.71 -49.91 27.86
CA VAL A 771 -12.48 -49.11 27.85
C VAL A 771 -11.56 -49.63 28.95
N ASN A 772 -10.34 -49.98 28.59
CA ASN A 772 -9.30 -50.31 29.55
C ASN A 772 -8.76 -49.01 30.17
N LEU A 773 -9.06 -48.78 31.45
CA LEU A 773 -8.66 -47.54 32.13
C LEU A 773 -7.14 -47.37 32.22
N SER A 774 -6.34 -48.45 32.17
CA SER A 774 -4.87 -48.32 32.19
C SER A 774 -4.34 -47.53 31.01
N ASP A 775 -4.99 -47.68 29.85
CA ASP A 775 -4.60 -47.03 28.61
C ASP A 775 -5.06 -45.56 28.56
N VAL A 776 -6.04 -45.20 29.41
CA VAL A 776 -6.58 -43.84 29.55
C VAL A 776 -5.74 -43.01 30.52
N ILE A 777 -5.40 -43.58 31.68
CA ILE A 777 -4.70 -42.85 32.76
C ILE A 777 -3.18 -42.74 32.55
N ASP A 778 -2.64 -43.46 31.57
CA ASP A 778 -1.22 -43.38 31.24
C ASP A 778 -0.84 -41.95 30.84
N SER A 779 0.09 -41.34 31.58
CA SER A 779 0.74 -40.07 31.24
C SER A 779 -0.22 -38.92 30.85
N ILE A 780 -1.32 -38.79 31.60
CA ILE A 780 -2.24 -37.62 31.57
C ILE A 780 -1.99 -36.70 32.76
N SER A 781 -2.41 -35.43 32.65
CA SER A 781 -2.21 -34.43 33.70
C SER A 781 -3.15 -34.64 34.90
N VAL A 782 -2.86 -33.96 36.01
CA VAL A 782 -3.74 -33.90 37.18
C VAL A 782 -5.12 -33.32 36.85
N SER A 783 -5.20 -32.32 35.96
CA SER A 783 -6.48 -31.71 35.53
C SER A 783 -7.34 -32.74 34.78
N SER A 784 -6.76 -33.39 33.77
CA SER A 784 -7.36 -34.50 33.05
C SER A 784 -7.85 -35.64 33.97
N LEU A 785 -7.09 -35.98 35.02
CA LEU A 785 -7.49 -37.00 35.99
C LEU A 785 -8.67 -36.57 36.86
N LEU A 786 -8.76 -35.28 37.22
CA LEU A 786 -9.91 -34.73 37.93
C LEU A 786 -11.17 -34.74 37.05
N HIS A 787 -11.03 -34.42 35.77
CA HIS A 787 -12.11 -34.55 34.80
C HIS A 787 -12.56 -36.01 34.63
N LEU A 788 -11.60 -36.95 34.51
CA LEU A 788 -11.90 -38.38 34.42
C LEU A 788 -12.57 -38.91 35.69
N GLU A 789 -12.08 -38.54 36.89
CA GLU A 789 -12.74 -38.87 38.15
C GLU A 789 -14.18 -38.35 38.14
N TRP A 790 -14.39 -37.10 37.72
CA TRP A 790 -15.73 -36.53 37.69
C TRP A 790 -16.67 -37.32 36.78
N ILE A 791 -16.21 -37.68 35.56
CA ILE A 791 -16.98 -38.50 34.61
C ILE A 791 -17.32 -39.86 35.21
N LEU A 792 -16.34 -40.53 35.83
CA LEU A 792 -16.51 -41.88 36.37
C LEU A 792 -17.34 -41.89 37.65
N LYS A 793 -17.19 -40.89 38.53
CA LYS A 793 -17.86 -40.79 39.83
C LYS A 793 -19.33 -40.38 39.69
N TRP A 794 -19.65 -39.52 38.72
CA TRP A 794 -21.00 -39.00 38.53
C TRP A 794 -21.71 -39.68 37.36
N ASN A 795 -22.40 -40.76 37.68
CA ASN A 795 -23.33 -41.41 36.76
C ASN A 795 -24.70 -40.69 36.83
N TYR A 796 -25.08 -39.98 35.78
CA TYR A 796 -26.48 -39.53 35.65
C TYR A 796 -27.35 -40.74 35.28
N ASN A 797 -28.63 -40.76 35.68
CA ASN A 797 -29.63 -41.86 35.60
C ASN A 797 -29.90 -42.51 34.21
N HIS A 798 -28.99 -42.40 33.25
CA HIS A 798 -29.16 -42.79 31.85
C HIS A 798 -28.20 -43.87 31.38
N TYR A 799 -27.04 -44.07 32.03
CA TYR A 799 -26.19 -45.22 31.73
C TYR A 799 -26.57 -46.39 32.64
N THR A 800 -26.90 -47.52 32.02
CA THR A 800 -27.57 -48.66 32.67
C THR A 800 -26.72 -49.49 33.63
N ARG A 801 -25.54 -48.99 34.03
CA ARG A 801 -24.67 -49.60 35.04
C ARG A 801 -24.34 -48.56 36.09
N GLU A 802 -24.42 -48.92 37.37
CA GLU A 802 -23.77 -48.15 38.44
C GLU A 802 -22.28 -48.02 38.10
N SER A 803 -21.71 -46.82 38.22
CA SER A 803 -20.27 -46.66 38.07
C SER A 803 -19.59 -47.43 39.19
N ASN A 804 -18.74 -48.41 38.86
CA ASN A 804 -17.93 -49.13 39.84
C ASN A 804 -16.76 -48.28 40.38
N TYR A 805 -16.87 -46.95 40.32
CA TYR A 805 -15.83 -46.04 40.76
C TYR A 805 -15.75 -46.04 42.29
N THR A 806 -14.65 -46.58 42.81
CA THR A 806 -14.26 -46.50 44.22
C THR A 806 -13.01 -45.63 44.37
N SER A 807 -12.66 -45.27 45.60
CA SER A 807 -11.40 -44.55 45.89
C SER A 807 -10.15 -45.32 45.44
N ARG A 808 -10.25 -46.64 45.23
CA ARG A 808 -9.15 -47.48 44.74
C ARG A 808 -9.07 -47.58 43.22
N THR A 809 -10.05 -47.10 42.45
CA THR A 809 -10.16 -47.37 41.00
C THR A 809 -8.87 -47.09 40.23
N PHE A 810 -8.30 -45.88 40.35
CA PHE A 810 -7.05 -45.54 39.66
C PHE A 810 -5.87 -46.34 40.19
N PHE A 811 -5.75 -46.51 41.52
CA PHE A 811 -4.69 -47.30 42.15
C PHE A 811 -4.68 -48.77 41.70
N ASP A 812 -5.84 -49.42 41.74
CA ASP A 812 -6.01 -50.82 41.31
C ASP A 812 -5.78 -50.96 39.78
N THR A 813 -6.12 -49.93 39.00
CA THR A 813 -5.85 -49.90 37.56
C THR A 813 -4.34 -49.87 37.25
N MET A 814 -3.55 -49.12 38.02
CA MET A 814 -2.09 -49.05 37.85
C MET A 814 -1.36 -50.32 38.30
N THR A 815 -1.79 -50.90 39.43
CA THR A 815 -1.15 -52.08 40.04
C THR A 815 -1.37 -53.38 39.23
N SER A 816 -2.32 -53.39 38.31
CA SER A 816 -2.56 -54.50 37.37
C SER A 816 -1.35 -54.86 36.49
N ASN A 817 -0.38 -53.94 36.32
CA ASN A 817 0.84 -54.15 35.54
C ASN A 817 2.09 -54.47 36.38
N SER A 818 2.19 -53.98 37.63
CA SER A 818 3.08 -54.50 38.70
C SER A 818 2.87 -53.72 40.00
N CYS A 819 3.01 -54.38 41.16
CA CYS A 819 2.81 -53.76 42.48
C CYS A 819 3.93 -52.78 42.92
N TYR A 820 5.02 -52.66 42.15
CA TYR A 820 6.17 -51.82 42.48
C TYR A 820 6.32 -50.57 41.61
N TYR A 821 5.50 -50.42 40.57
CA TYR A 821 5.57 -49.27 39.65
C TYR A 821 4.34 -48.37 39.84
N TRP A 822 4.55 -47.14 40.32
CA TRP A 822 3.60 -46.05 40.07
C TRP A 822 3.70 -45.65 38.60
N SER A 823 3.21 -46.51 37.71
CA SER A 823 3.40 -46.44 36.26
C SER A 823 2.53 -45.40 35.56
N GLY A 824 1.74 -44.60 36.28
CA GLY A 824 0.81 -43.62 35.71
C GLY A 824 1.38 -42.21 35.49
N GLY A 825 2.66 -41.97 35.79
CA GLY A 825 3.32 -40.68 35.60
C GLY A 825 3.06 -39.66 36.72
N GLU A 826 3.61 -38.45 36.57
CA GLU A 826 3.56 -37.35 37.56
C GLU A 826 2.13 -36.96 37.95
N GLY A 827 1.20 -36.92 36.98
CA GLY A 827 -0.19 -36.49 37.20
C GLY A 827 -0.96 -37.34 38.20
N ILE A 828 -0.66 -38.64 38.32
CA ILE A 828 -1.29 -39.52 39.33
C ILE A 828 -0.87 -39.12 40.75
N LEU A 829 0.41 -38.84 40.95
CA LEU A 829 0.91 -38.42 42.26
C LEU A 829 0.25 -37.10 42.67
N GLU A 830 0.23 -36.14 41.74
CA GLU A 830 -0.43 -34.85 41.91
C GLU A 830 -1.93 -35.00 42.19
N PHE A 831 -2.62 -35.89 41.47
CA PHE A 831 -4.03 -36.20 41.73
C PHE A 831 -4.24 -36.66 43.18
N TYR A 832 -3.46 -37.63 43.65
CA TYR A 832 -3.61 -38.09 45.03
C TYR A 832 -3.25 -37.00 46.04
N ILE A 833 -2.21 -36.19 45.78
CA ILE A 833 -1.91 -35.00 46.59
C ILE A 833 -3.13 -34.09 46.71
N VAL A 834 -3.83 -33.78 45.62
CA VAL A 834 -5.07 -32.97 45.64
C VAL A 834 -6.18 -33.68 46.44
N LYS A 835 -6.26 -35.02 46.36
CA LYS A 835 -7.28 -35.83 47.04
C LYS A 835 -7.00 -36.15 48.50
N ILE A 836 -5.86 -35.74 49.08
CA ILE A 836 -5.53 -35.99 50.49
C ILE A 836 -6.53 -35.36 51.48
N ILE A 837 -7.21 -34.30 51.05
CA ILE A 837 -8.24 -33.59 51.81
C ILE A 837 -9.66 -34.07 51.51
N ASP A 838 -9.85 -34.97 50.54
CA ASP A 838 -11.17 -35.53 50.19
C ASP A 838 -11.44 -36.81 51.00
N ASN A 839 -12.47 -36.74 51.86
CA ASN A 839 -12.88 -37.86 52.71
C ASN A 839 -13.24 -39.13 51.93
N PHE A 840 -13.61 -39.04 50.65
CA PHE A 840 -13.88 -40.21 49.80
C PHE A 840 -12.65 -41.14 49.70
N TYR A 841 -11.44 -40.59 49.75
CA TYR A 841 -10.19 -41.35 49.65
C TYR A 841 -9.61 -41.80 50.99
N TYR A 842 -10.25 -41.48 52.12
CA TYR A 842 -9.73 -41.76 53.46
C TYR A 842 -9.28 -43.22 53.66
N ASN A 843 -10.08 -44.19 53.19
CA ASN A 843 -9.77 -45.61 53.32
C ASN A 843 -8.50 -46.02 52.55
N LEU A 844 -8.22 -45.37 51.41
CA LEU A 844 -7.01 -45.64 50.63
C LEU A 844 -5.76 -45.12 51.36
N TYR A 845 -5.87 -43.97 52.03
CA TYR A 845 -4.80 -43.41 52.86
C TYR A 845 -4.51 -44.23 54.15
N GLN A 846 -5.33 -45.24 54.47
CA GLN A 846 -5.05 -46.22 55.53
C GLN A 846 -4.41 -47.51 54.98
N ASP A 847 -4.35 -47.68 53.67
CA ASP A 847 -3.74 -48.83 53.02
C ASP A 847 -2.20 -48.70 53.05
N ARG A 848 -1.53 -49.71 53.60
CA ARG A 848 -0.06 -49.68 53.76
C ARG A 848 0.68 -49.71 52.42
N GLU A 849 0.19 -50.48 51.46
CA GLU A 849 0.83 -50.63 50.15
C GLU A 849 0.75 -49.31 49.36
N PHE A 850 -0.41 -48.66 49.39
CA PHE A 850 -0.59 -47.33 48.83
C PHE A 850 0.32 -46.30 49.50
N MET A 851 0.30 -46.23 50.84
CA MET A 851 1.05 -45.21 51.60
C MET A 851 2.57 -45.32 51.44
N ASP A 852 3.10 -46.55 51.49
CA ASP A 852 4.53 -46.80 51.26
C ASP A 852 4.93 -46.38 49.83
N GLY A 853 4.09 -46.66 48.84
CA GLY A 853 4.30 -46.24 47.46
C GLY A 853 4.21 -44.72 47.28
N PHE A 854 3.18 -44.08 47.83
CA PHE A 854 2.93 -42.64 47.74
C PHE A 854 4.06 -41.83 48.35
N LYS A 855 4.50 -42.21 49.56
CA LYS A 855 5.60 -41.54 50.27
C LYS A 855 6.90 -41.58 49.45
N ARG A 856 7.29 -42.76 48.96
CA ARG A 856 8.53 -42.94 48.17
C ARG A 856 8.53 -42.08 46.90
N HIS A 857 7.40 -42.02 46.20
CA HIS A 857 7.30 -41.23 44.96
C HIS A 857 7.25 -39.73 45.24
N LEU A 858 6.58 -39.30 46.31
CA LEU A 858 6.59 -37.90 46.76
C LEU A 858 8.02 -37.42 47.08
N GLU A 859 8.77 -38.19 47.88
CA GLU A 859 10.17 -37.88 48.21
C GLU A 859 11.05 -37.83 46.96
N SER A 860 10.90 -38.82 46.07
CA SER A 860 11.64 -38.86 44.80
C SER A 860 11.35 -37.64 43.93
N GLN A 861 10.08 -37.23 43.82
CA GLN A 861 9.69 -36.09 42.98
C GLN A 861 10.20 -34.76 43.54
N LEU A 862 10.01 -34.51 44.84
CA LEU A 862 10.51 -33.30 45.51
C LEU A 862 12.03 -33.16 45.37
N ASN A 863 12.78 -34.25 45.54
CA ASN A 863 14.23 -34.27 45.35
C ASN A 863 14.63 -34.05 43.89
N SER A 864 13.91 -34.65 42.93
CA SER A 864 14.22 -34.51 41.50
C SER A 864 13.95 -33.11 40.95
N LEU A 865 12.88 -32.45 41.43
CA LEU A 865 12.50 -31.09 41.03
C LEU A 865 13.20 -30.02 41.86
N ASN A 866 13.88 -30.40 42.94
CA ASN A 866 14.48 -29.50 43.92
C ASN A 866 13.48 -28.44 44.43
N LYS A 867 12.29 -28.89 44.86
CA LYS A 867 11.18 -28.06 45.35
C LYS A 867 10.81 -28.39 46.80
N THR A 868 10.35 -27.40 47.56
CA THR A 868 9.66 -27.65 48.84
C THR A 868 8.24 -28.18 48.64
N ILE A 869 7.58 -28.64 49.71
CA ILE A 869 6.16 -29.05 49.63
C ILE A 869 5.29 -27.87 49.21
N GLU A 870 5.55 -26.70 49.77
CA GLU A 870 4.83 -25.47 49.47
C GLU A 870 4.98 -25.08 48.00
N GLU A 871 6.22 -25.07 47.47
CA GLU A 871 6.49 -24.78 46.06
C GLU A 871 5.87 -25.82 45.12
N TYR A 872 5.87 -27.09 45.53
CA TYR A 872 5.28 -28.16 44.74
C TYR A 872 3.75 -28.09 44.70
N VAL A 873 3.09 -27.88 45.85
CA VAL A 873 1.63 -27.68 45.92
C VAL A 873 1.20 -26.43 45.17
N GLU A 874 1.99 -25.36 45.21
CA GLU A 874 1.71 -24.17 44.41
C GLU A 874 1.79 -24.48 42.91
N SER A 875 2.80 -25.22 42.47
CA SER A 875 2.90 -25.65 41.07
C SER A 875 1.78 -26.59 40.62
N ILE A 876 1.24 -27.42 41.51
CA ILE A 876 0.02 -28.21 41.24
C ILE A 876 -1.19 -27.28 41.10
N GLY A 877 -1.30 -26.26 41.96
CA GLY A 877 -2.35 -25.25 41.88
C GLY A 877 -2.32 -24.46 40.56
N GLU A 878 -1.13 -24.21 40.01
CA GLU A 878 -0.96 -23.60 38.68
C GLU A 878 -1.37 -24.53 37.54
N LYS A 879 -1.18 -25.85 37.68
CA LYS A 879 -1.63 -26.87 36.70
C LYS A 879 -3.14 -27.11 36.75
N VAL A 880 -3.77 -26.88 37.91
CA VAL A 880 -5.19 -27.14 38.16
C VAL A 880 -5.94 -25.81 38.28
N THR A 881 -6.18 -25.16 37.15
CA THR A 881 -6.88 -23.87 37.05
C THR A 881 -8.28 -24.01 36.44
N GLY A 882 -9.11 -22.97 36.54
CA GLY A 882 -10.45 -22.96 35.93
C GLY A 882 -11.46 -23.79 36.71
N ILE A 883 -11.96 -24.87 36.10
CA ILE A 883 -13.07 -25.69 36.60
C ILE A 883 -12.69 -26.49 37.86
N ASP A 884 -11.40 -26.77 38.08
CA ASP A 884 -10.87 -27.55 39.20
C ASP A 884 -10.06 -26.73 40.23
N ASN A 885 -10.14 -25.40 40.17
CA ASN A 885 -9.28 -24.51 40.96
C ASN A 885 -9.23 -24.84 42.47
N ILE A 886 -8.01 -24.93 43.00
CA ILE A 886 -7.75 -25.25 44.40
C ILE A 886 -7.65 -23.94 45.20
N SER A 887 -8.57 -23.75 46.15
CA SER A 887 -8.56 -22.55 47.00
C SER A 887 -7.33 -22.49 47.91
N ILE A 888 -6.96 -21.27 48.34
CA ILE A 888 -5.84 -21.02 49.26
C ILE A 888 -5.95 -21.90 50.52
N LEU A 889 -7.15 -21.98 51.11
CA LEU A 889 -7.41 -22.81 52.28
C LEU A 889 -7.16 -24.30 52.02
N GLN A 890 -7.55 -24.80 50.85
CA GLN A 890 -7.31 -26.19 50.47
C GLN A 890 -5.82 -26.46 50.28
N LYS A 891 -5.06 -25.52 49.69
CA LYS A 891 -3.60 -25.62 49.56
C LYS A 891 -2.92 -25.75 50.92
N GLU A 892 -3.28 -24.90 51.89
CA GLU A 892 -2.75 -24.98 53.26
C GLU A 892 -3.05 -26.32 53.94
N GLN A 893 -4.28 -26.82 53.77
CA GLN A 893 -4.67 -28.13 54.31
C GLN A 893 -3.90 -29.29 53.66
N ILE A 894 -3.67 -29.24 52.35
CA ILE A 894 -2.85 -30.21 51.61
C ILE A 894 -1.42 -30.19 52.15
N ILE A 895 -0.79 -29.00 52.23
CA ILE A 895 0.57 -28.81 52.74
C ILE A 895 0.72 -29.39 54.15
N SER A 896 -0.23 -29.09 55.04
CA SER A 896 -0.20 -29.61 56.41
C SER A 896 -0.25 -31.15 56.44
N LYS A 897 -1.13 -31.78 55.66
CA LYS A 897 -1.23 -33.25 55.63
C LYS A 897 -0.02 -33.93 54.98
N LEU A 898 0.59 -33.32 53.95
CA LEU A 898 1.80 -33.83 53.33
C LEU A 898 3.00 -33.78 54.28
N ASN A 899 3.16 -32.68 55.01
CA ASN A 899 4.16 -32.54 56.07
C ASN A 899 4.00 -33.65 57.12
N ASP A 900 2.77 -33.92 57.57
CA ASP A 900 2.52 -35.00 58.52
C ASP A 900 2.91 -36.39 57.96
N ILE A 901 2.72 -36.66 56.67
CA ILE A 901 3.09 -37.94 56.04
C ILE A 901 4.61 -38.11 55.92
N LEU A 902 5.32 -37.07 55.49
CA LEU A 902 6.78 -37.12 55.29
C LEU A 902 7.52 -37.23 56.63
N PHE A 903 7.14 -36.41 57.62
CA PHE A 903 7.83 -36.28 58.90
C PHE A 903 7.26 -37.14 60.04
N TYR A 904 6.31 -38.05 59.76
CA TYR A 904 5.67 -38.89 60.79
C TYR A 904 6.66 -39.77 61.60
N GLN A 905 7.80 -40.16 61.01
CA GLN A 905 8.81 -40.99 61.68
C GLN A 905 9.67 -40.21 62.69
N ASP A 906 9.89 -38.90 62.50
CA ASP A 906 10.69 -38.09 63.43
C ASP A 906 9.96 -37.84 64.75
N LYS A 907 8.63 -37.71 64.75
CA LYS A 907 7.82 -37.62 65.97
C LYS A 907 7.89 -38.90 66.85
N GLN A 908 8.08 -40.08 66.24
CA GLN A 908 8.31 -41.32 67.02
C GLN A 908 9.73 -41.41 67.57
N LEU A 909 10.75 -40.92 66.85
CA LEU A 909 12.12 -40.84 67.35
C LEU A 909 12.25 -39.84 68.50
N GLU A 910 11.65 -38.65 68.40
CA GLU A 910 11.60 -37.68 69.50
C GLU A 910 10.82 -38.19 70.72
N SER A 911 9.72 -38.92 70.52
CA SER A 911 8.98 -39.53 71.65
C SER A 911 9.71 -40.72 72.29
N LYS A 912 10.50 -41.49 71.52
CA LYS A 912 11.41 -42.53 72.05
C LYS A 912 12.60 -41.93 72.79
N VAL A 913 13.17 -40.84 72.30
CA VAL A 913 14.27 -40.11 72.98
C VAL A 913 13.76 -39.48 74.28
N ARG A 914 12.56 -38.88 74.29
CA ARG A 914 11.93 -38.39 75.54
C ARG A 914 11.58 -39.50 76.54
N LYS A 915 11.22 -40.71 76.07
CA LYS A 915 11.02 -41.87 76.95
C LYS A 915 12.32 -42.46 77.51
N ASN A 916 13.44 -42.37 76.79
CA ASN A 916 14.74 -42.84 77.26
C ASN A 916 15.46 -41.86 78.21
N ILE A 917 15.15 -40.56 78.14
CA ILE A 917 15.70 -39.55 79.07
C ILE A 917 14.94 -39.53 80.41
N GLY A 918 13.69 -40.00 80.44
CA GLY A 918 12.86 -40.05 81.65
C GLY A 918 13.12 -41.20 82.64
N ILE A 919 14.13 -42.06 82.42
CA ILE A 919 14.39 -43.25 83.26
C ILE A 919 15.71 -43.15 84.08
N ASN A 920 16.58 -42.17 83.85
CA ASN A 920 17.87 -42.06 84.56
C ASN A 920 18.09 -40.72 85.30
N GLY A 921 17.17 -40.32 86.19
CA GLY A 921 17.31 -39.06 86.91
C GLY A 921 16.48 -38.92 88.18
N GLY A 922 16.46 -39.94 89.03
CA GLY A 922 16.03 -39.79 90.41
C GLY A 922 17.02 -40.52 91.31
N PHE A 923 17.92 -39.79 91.97
CA PHE A 923 18.39 -40.03 93.35
C PHE A 923 19.40 -38.98 93.81
N ILE A 924 19.06 -38.37 94.96
CA ILE A 924 19.88 -37.70 95.99
C ILE A 924 20.01 -36.16 95.95
N SER A 925 19.34 -35.59 96.96
CA SER A 925 19.46 -34.30 97.69
C SER A 925 19.34 -32.99 96.91
#